data_AF-A0A8T5GGD6-F1
#
_entry.id   AF-A0A8T5GGD6-F1
#
_cell.length_a   1.000
_cell.length_b   1.000
_cell.length_c   1.000
_cell.angle_alpha   90.00
_cell.angle_beta   90.00
_cell.angle_gamma   90.00
#
_symmetry.space_group_name_H-M   'P 1'
#
loop_
_entity.id
_entity.type
_entity.pdbx_description
1 polymer ?
#
loop_
_entity_poly.entity_id
_entity_poly.type
_entity_poly.pdbx_seq_one_letter_code
_entity_poly.pdbx_strand_id
1 'polypeptide(L)'
;MMRLRVFILTASLLLATIPFNVTADATDDIPTNATNSGVHDSLVAALAHADLVSALQADGPFTVFAPTDTAFTEAGINLADFDTDEENATLQDILLYHVYSGQVESSAVTDGLTVEMLNGDDATFSVVDGTVAIEGANVTTPDVMSSNGVIHFIDKVLMPPTVQLVDIPSVATSTGIHTALVEALIQADLVATLQGTGPFTVFAPTDAAFAAAGIDLATFDTPEEIVALTDILLYHVVAGATLSTDLADGTTTVRAVNGDSLDLNVASTGVTVGSGNANVTIADVAASNGVVHVIDQVLTPPSGDICYNMVSHTIAPGSSKVACNAYMYLENFSMGGQTITGCYNSVTHAVTDVSAAECQAYGWTPAVNIAMTASATTIHTSLVAALTKANLVATVSGTADYTVFAPSDAAFEAAGINLDDFTTDEEIAVLADILLYHVVAGTTLSTDLAEGMTTVNAANGDELLIHVENGSVMVGSSMANVTLADVPASNGVIHVIDQVLTPPASVDPFEGVTCDVTVGIGSTGYAFSPAVININVGQTVCWSWEDESMPHNVKEITGSKSTTFVENGITSGEAATTVAFSHTFTEDSTFYYACEPHVALNMFGEIVVGDGGEDESSTDMSDDDSEDTPGFLITTVIVSMIGALVLIERRSKGE
;
A
#
# COMPACT_ATOMS: atom_id res chain seq x y z
N MET A 1 -16.47 88.41 -49.88
CA MET A 1 -16.55 88.43 -51.36
C MET A 1 -16.45 86.97 -51.83
N MET A 2 -17.56 86.33 -52.19
CA MET A 2 -18.06 86.15 -53.57
C MET A 2 -17.28 85.04 -54.32
N ARG A 3 -17.73 83.77 -54.25
CA ARG A 3 -18.53 82.99 -55.25
C ARG A 3 -17.83 82.73 -56.61
N LEU A 4 -17.52 81.45 -56.94
CA LEU A 4 -17.75 80.71 -58.22
C LEU A 4 -17.10 79.30 -58.15
N ARG A 5 -17.81 78.18 -57.99
CA ARG A 5 -18.53 77.28 -58.94
C ARG A 5 -17.66 76.44 -59.93
N VAL A 6 -17.74 75.09 -59.73
CA VAL A 6 -17.95 74.00 -60.73
C VAL A 6 -16.71 73.55 -61.56
N PHE A 7 -16.39 72.28 -61.90
CA PHE A 7 -16.70 70.88 -61.49
C PHE A 7 -15.95 69.94 -62.51
N ILE A 8 -15.62 68.69 -62.12
CA ILE A 8 -15.34 67.47 -62.94
C ILE A 8 -13.96 67.30 -63.62
N LEU A 9 -13.15 66.33 -63.14
CA LEU A 9 -12.86 65.01 -63.78
C LEU A 9 -11.71 64.32 -63.03
N THR A 10 -12.01 63.51 -62.01
CA THR A 10 -11.06 62.53 -61.45
C THR A 10 -11.33 61.19 -62.11
N ALA A 11 -10.48 60.80 -63.05
CA ALA A 11 -10.45 59.45 -63.60
C ALA A 11 -9.93 58.49 -62.53
N SER A 12 -10.84 57.71 -61.92
CA SER A 12 -10.46 56.53 -61.13
C SER A 12 -9.99 55.45 -62.10
N LEU A 13 -8.68 55.20 -62.12
CA LEU A 13 -8.08 54.04 -62.77
C LEU A 13 -8.41 52.81 -61.92
N LEU A 14 -9.54 52.18 -62.21
CA LEU A 14 -9.88 50.86 -61.70
C LEU A 14 -8.94 49.86 -62.41
N LEU A 15 -7.84 49.48 -61.75
CA LEU A 15 -7.13 48.25 -62.10
C LEU A 15 -8.07 47.09 -61.75
N ALA A 16 -8.88 46.68 -62.74
CA ALA A 16 -9.51 45.38 -62.71
C ALA A 16 -8.40 44.34 -62.83
N THR A 17 -7.98 43.77 -61.70
CA THR A 17 -7.28 42.50 -61.68
C THR A 17 -8.25 41.47 -62.27
N ILE A 18 -8.01 41.06 -63.51
CA ILE A 18 -8.68 39.90 -64.08
C ILE A 18 -8.30 38.73 -63.19
N PRO A 19 -9.25 38.01 -62.55
CA PRO A 19 -8.90 36.77 -61.88
C PRO A 19 -8.34 35.83 -62.95
N PHE A 20 -7.10 35.37 -62.75
CA PHE A 20 -6.61 34.22 -63.49
C PHE A 20 -7.50 33.05 -63.06
N ASN A 21 -8.50 32.72 -63.89
CA ASN A 21 -9.18 31.44 -63.78
C ASN A 21 -8.12 30.39 -64.09
N VAL A 22 -7.56 29.82 -63.03
CA VAL A 22 -6.84 28.57 -63.14
C VAL A 22 -7.90 27.51 -63.44
N THR A 23 -7.99 27.11 -64.70
CA THR A 23 -8.90 26.05 -65.12
C THR A 23 -8.24 24.73 -64.77
N ALA A 24 -8.75 24.05 -63.75
CA ALA A 24 -8.45 22.64 -63.56
C ALA A 24 -8.78 21.86 -64.84
N ASP A 25 -7.91 20.93 -65.22
CA ASP A 25 -8.11 20.06 -66.37
C ASP A 25 -8.68 18.74 -65.86
N ALA A 26 -9.88 18.37 -66.33
CA ALA A 26 -10.51 17.11 -65.95
C ALA A 26 -9.71 15.87 -66.42
N THR A 27 -8.69 16.04 -67.26
CA THR A 27 -7.77 14.98 -67.67
C THR A 27 -6.53 14.85 -66.78
N ASP A 28 -6.26 15.82 -65.91
CA ASP A 28 -5.18 15.79 -64.93
C ASP A 28 -5.64 15.10 -63.63
N ASP A 29 -4.72 14.45 -62.90
CA ASP A 29 -5.00 13.87 -61.58
C ASP A 29 -5.16 14.96 -60.49
N ILE A 30 -5.66 14.56 -59.32
CA ILE A 30 -5.92 15.49 -58.22
C ILE A 30 -4.64 16.27 -57.78
N PRO A 31 -3.49 15.62 -57.50
CA PRO A 31 -2.27 16.36 -57.14
C PRO A 31 -1.79 17.33 -58.21
N THR A 32 -1.94 16.97 -59.49
CA THR A 32 -1.59 17.83 -60.64
C THR A 32 -2.51 19.05 -60.69
N ASN A 33 -3.82 18.86 -60.55
CA ASN A 33 -4.78 19.98 -60.49
C ASN A 33 -4.57 20.88 -59.27
N ALA A 34 -4.24 20.31 -58.10
CA ALA A 34 -3.89 21.09 -56.91
C ALA A 34 -2.63 21.92 -57.14
N THR A 35 -1.58 21.34 -57.74
CA THR A 35 -0.35 22.06 -58.11
C THR A 35 -0.61 23.19 -59.09
N ASN A 36 -1.48 22.96 -60.08
CA ASN A 36 -1.79 23.95 -61.09
C ASN A 36 -2.67 25.08 -60.53
N SER A 37 -3.42 24.85 -59.45
CA SER A 37 -4.44 25.76 -58.86
C SER A 37 -3.91 27.15 -58.47
N GLY A 38 -2.62 27.27 -58.13
CA GLY A 38 -1.98 28.51 -57.65
C GLY A 38 -2.45 29.01 -56.28
N VAL A 39 -3.25 28.22 -55.55
CA VAL A 39 -3.76 28.55 -54.20
C VAL A 39 -3.66 27.37 -53.22
N HIS A 40 -2.95 26.30 -53.60
CA HIS A 40 -2.76 25.07 -52.81
C HIS A 40 -1.27 24.68 -52.71
N ASP A 41 -0.35 25.65 -52.81
CA ASP A 41 1.08 25.39 -52.74
C ASP A 41 1.46 24.70 -51.40
N SER A 42 0.80 25.10 -50.31
CA SER A 42 0.98 24.56 -48.95
C SER A 42 0.45 23.13 -48.82
N LEU A 43 -0.72 22.85 -49.40
CA LEU A 43 -1.28 21.49 -49.45
C LEU A 43 -0.39 20.54 -50.24
N VAL A 44 0.09 20.97 -51.41
CA VAL A 44 0.97 20.15 -52.26
C VAL A 44 2.30 19.88 -51.54
N ALA A 45 2.87 20.88 -50.86
CA ALA A 45 4.05 20.69 -50.03
C ALA A 45 3.80 19.71 -48.87
N ALA A 46 2.66 19.80 -48.19
CA ALA A 46 2.29 18.89 -47.11
C ALA A 46 2.12 17.45 -47.60
N LEU A 47 1.44 17.23 -48.73
CA LEU A 47 1.29 15.91 -49.35
C LEU A 47 2.63 15.28 -49.74
N ALA A 48 3.58 16.09 -50.22
CA ALA A 48 4.92 15.64 -50.56
C ALA A 48 5.74 15.31 -49.29
N HIS A 49 5.61 16.12 -48.24
CA HIS A 49 6.27 15.90 -46.95
C HIS A 49 5.78 14.63 -46.25
N ALA A 50 4.47 14.33 -46.37
CA ALA A 50 3.81 13.16 -45.79
C ALA A 50 3.84 11.91 -46.68
N ASP A 51 4.56 11.91 -47.80
CA ASP A 51 4.62 10.81 -48.78
C ASP A 51 3.25 10.34 -49.33
N LEU A 52 2.25 11.23 -49.38
CA LEU A 52 0.88 10.91 -49.82
C LEU A 52 0.60 11.20 -51.31
N VAL A 53 1.52 11.84 -52.02
CA VAL A 53 1.32 12.22 -53.44
C VAL A 53 0.91 11.02 -54.29
N SER A 54 1.64 9.91 -54.23
CA SER A 54 1.34 8.72 -55.05
C SER A 54 0.02 8.07 -54.68
N ALA A 55 -0.43 8.18 -53.42
CA ALA A 55 -1.72 7.64 -53.01
C ALA A 55 -2.88 8.39 -53.70
N LEU A 56 -2.79 9.72 -53.77
CA LEU A 56 -3.79 10.56 -54.46
C LEU A 56 -3.66 10.59 -55.98
N GLN A 57 -2.64 9.94 -56.57
CA GLN A 57 -2.54 9.70 -58.02
C GLN A 57 -3.14 8.36 -58.45
N ALA A 58 -3.58 7.52 -57.51
CA ALA A 58 -4.24 6.25 -57.83
C ALA A 58 -5.56 6.47 -58.61
N ASP A 59 -6.09 5.39 -59.20
CA ASP A 59 -7.22 5.43 -60.15
C ASP A 59 -8.53 6.03 -59.57
N GLY A 60 -8.64 6.20 -58.25
CA GLY A 60 -9.82 6.79 -57.60
C GLY A 60 -11.11 5.96 -57.80
N PRO A 61 -12.31 6.58 -57.70
CA PRO A 61 -12.52 8.02 -57.55
C PRO A 61 -12.31 8.52 -56.11
N PHE A 62 -11.74 9.72 -55.97
CA PHE A 62 -11.63 10.43 -54.69
C PHE A 62 -12.45 11.73 -54.69
N THR A 63 -12.85 12.18 -53.49
CA THR A 63 -13.31 13.54 -53.25
C THR A 63 -12.35 14.18 -52.28
N VAL A 64 -11.64 15.23 -52.71
CA VAL A 64 -10.65 15.92 -51.88
C VAL A 64 -11.13 17.31 -51.51
N PHE A 65 -11.21 17.58 -50.21
CA PHE A 65 -11.48 18.91 -49.69
C PHE A 65 -10.16 19.65 -49.53
N ALA A 66 -9.77 20.45 -50.51
CA ALA A 66 -8.45 21.06 -50.58
C ALA A 66 -8.44 22.42 -49.85
N PRO A 67 -7.70 22.58 -48.73
CA PRO A 67 -7.59 23.87 -48.06
C PRO A 67 -6.68 24.81 -48.84
N THR A 68 -7.12 26.06 -49.00
CA THR A 68 -6.28 27.08 -49.62
C THR A 68 -5.02 27.40 -48.79
N ASP A 69 -4.02 28.03 -49.40
CA ASP A 69 -2.81 28.49 -48.69
C ASP A 69 -3.12 29.43 -47.51
N THR A 70 -4.20 30.21 -47.65
CA THR A 70 -4.69 31.07 -46.55
C THR A 70 -5.23 30.22 -45.41
N ALA A 71 -6.00 29.17 -45.71
CA ALA A 71 -6.50 28.23 -44.70
C ALA A 71 -5.36 27.53 -43.95
N PHE A 72 -4.32 27.07 -44.65
CA PHE A 72 -3.12 26.49 -44.03
C PHE A 72 -2.39 27.47 -43.12
N THR A 73 -2.26 28.72 -43.56
CA THR A 73 -1.63 29.78 -42.76
C THR A 73 -2.44 30.10 -41.50
N GLU A 74 -3.77 30.19 -41.61
CA GLU A 74 -4.67 30.46 -40.49
C GLU A 74 -4.71 29.30 -39.49
N ALA A 75 -4.56 28.06 -39.96
CA ALA A 75 -4.42 26.88 -39.13
C ALA A 75 -3.07 26.83 -38.38
N GLY A 76 -2.09 27.65 -38.76
CA GLY A 76 -0.78 27.70 -38.11
C GLY A 76 0.09 26.47 -38.39
N ILE A 77 -0.20 25.72 -39.46
CA ILE A 77 0.55 24.51 -39.82
C ILE A 77 1.89 24.91 -40.41
N ASN A 78 2.97 24.51 -39.75
CA ASN A 78 4.34 24.69 -40.22
C ASN A 78 4.96 23.31 -40.46
N LEU A 79 5.29 22.99 -41.72
CA LEU A 79 5.86 21.69 -42.09
C LEU A 79 7.20 21.39 -41.40
N ALA A 80 7.93 22.42 -40.97
CA ALA A 80 9.17 22.23 -40.21
C ALA A 80 8.95 21.67 -38.80
N ASP A 81 7.71 21.69 -38.29
CA ASP A 81 7.35 21.14 -36.98
C ASP A 81 6.97 19.64 -37.07
N PHE A 82 7.05 19.04 -38.27
CA PHE A 82 6.77 17.62 -38.50
C PHE A 82 8.05 16.90 -38.94
N ASP A 83 9.00 16.75 -38.02
CA ASP A 83 10.34 16.21 -38.34
C ASP A 83 10.62 14.81 -37.76
N THR A 84 9.68 14.29 -36.96
CA THR A 84 9.67 12.91 -36.45
C THR A 84 8.65 12.02 -37.15
N ASP A 85 8.79 10.70 -37.01
CA ASP A 85 7.84 9.72 -37.57
C ASP A 85 6.43 9.88 -36.97
N GLU A 86 6.33 10.22 -35.67
CA GLU A 86 5.05 10.42 -34.96
C GLU A 86 4.34 11.70 -35.40
N GLU A 87 5.09 12.80 -35.54
CA GLU A 87 4.54 14.04 -36.09
C GLU A 87 4.13 13.82 -37.56
N ASN A 88 4.95 13.14 -38.37
CA ASN A 88 4.57 12.81 -39.75
C ASN A 88 3.35 11.90 -39.85
N ALA A 89 3.13 11.00 -38.88
CA ALA A 89 1.89 10.22 -38.79
C ALA A 89 0.69 11.12 -38.48
N THR A 90 0.87 12.13 -37.61
CA THR A 90 -0.16 13.15 -37.32
C THR A 90 -0.49 13.97 -38.57
N LEU A 91 0.52 14.38 -39.34
CA LEU A 91 0.29 15.10 -40.61
C LEU A 91 -0.44 14.23 -41.63
N GLN A 92 -0.09 12.94 -41.73
CA GLN A 92 -0.79 11.99 -42.60
C GLN A 92 -2.26 11.86 -42.20
N ASP A 93 -2.55 11.70 -40.90
CA ASP A 93 -3.91 11.62 -40.38
C ASP A 93 -4.75 12.88 -40.75
N ILE A 94 -4.19 14.07 -40.50
CA ILE A 94 -4.83 15.34 -40.90
C ILE A 94 -5.10 15.38 -42.40
N LEU A 95 -4.13 15.02 -43.24
CA LEU A 95 -4.29 15.08 -44.70
C LEU A 95 -5.29 14.04 -45.22
N LEU A 96 -5.32 12.85 -44.62
CA LEU A 96 -6.28 11.79 -44.98
C LEU A 96 -7.71 12.14 -44.55
N TYR A 97 -7.90 12.95 -43.50
CA TYR A 97 -9.22 13.49 -43.12
C TYR A 97 -9.80 14.49 -44.13
N HIS A 98 -9.01 14.93 -45.12
CA HIS A 98 -9.51 15.74 -46.23
C HIS A 98 -9.95 14.92 -47.44
N VAL A 99 -9.83 13.58 -47.38
CA VAL A 99 -10.03 12.69 -48.52
C VAL A 99 -11.17 11.73 -48.24
N TYR A 100 -12.14 11.66 -49.14
CA TYR A 100 -13.19 10.66 -49.13
C TYR A 100 -13.00 9.67 -50.29
N SER A 101 -13.14 8.37 -50.02
CA SER A 101 -13.08 7.31 -51.04
C SER A 101 -14.40 7.19 -51.80
N GLY A 102 -14.60 8.09 -52.75
CA GLY A 102 -15.74 8.11 -53.66
C GLY A 102 -15.85 9.48 -54.34
N GLN A 103 -16.77 9.63 -55.28
CA GLN A 103 -17.03 10.90 -55.94
C GLN A 103 -18.33 11.51 -55.43
N VAL A 104 -18.22 12.65 -54.73
CA VAL A 104 -19.34 13.41 -54.19
C VAL A 104 -19.27 14.83 -54.74
N GLU A 105 -20.12 15.13 -55.71
CA GLU A 105 -20.32 16.49 -56.22
C GLU A 105 -21.17 17.30 -55.24
N SER A 106 -21.01 18.64 -55.24
CA SER A 106 -21.72 19.54 -54.33
C SER A 106 -23.24 19.42 -54.44
N SER A 107 -23.75 19.09 -55.63
CA SER A 107 -25.17 18.89 -55.91
C SER A 107 -25.78 17.62 -55.27
N ALA A 108 -24.93 16.66 -54.89
CA ALA A 108 -25.32 15.42 -54.23
C ALA A 108 -25.31 15.53 -52.70
N VAL A 109 -24.75 16.62 -52.15
CA VAL A 109 -24.66 16.85 -50.70
C VAL A 109 -26.00 17.32 -50.15
N THR A 110 -26.47 16.67 -49.07
CA THR A 110 -27.62 17.10 -48.28
C THR A 110 -27.16 17.56 -46.90
N ASP A 111 -27.91 18.49 -46.29
CA ASP A 111 -27.65 18.93 -44.92
C ASP A 111 -27.68 17.75 -43.93
N GLY A 112 -26.63 17.64 -43.10
CA GLY A 112 -26.46 16.54 -42.14
C GLY A 112 -26.01 15.21 -42.75
N LEU A 113 -25.56 15.19 -44.01
CA LEU A 113 -24.90 14.01 -44.58
C LEU A 113 -23.57 13.76 -43.83
N THR A 114 -23.34 12.53 -43.40
CA THR A 114 -22.08 12.11 -42.77
C THR A 114 -21.38 11.07 -43.65
N VAL A 115 -20.06 11.17 -43.77
CA VAL A 115 -19.22 10.25 -44.54
C VAL A 115 -17.97 9.88 -43.75
N GLU A 116 -17.52 8.63 -43.86
CA GLU A 116 -16.25 8.16 -43.31
C GLU A 116 -15.10 8.60 -44.24
N MET A 117 -14.15 9.37 -43.71
CA MET A 117 -12.99 9.88 -44.42
C MET A 117 -11.87 8.82 -44.48
N LEU A 118 -10.82 9.08 -45.27
CA LEU A 118 -9.78 8.08 -45.54
C LEU A 118 -8.87 7.81 -44.33
N ASN A 119 -8.90 8.67 -43.31
CA ASN A 119 -8.24 8.42 -42.02
C ASN A 119 -9.09 7.53 -41.09
N GLY A 120 -10.36 7.27 -41.43
CA GLY A 120 -11.29 6.46 -40.65
C GLY A 120 -12.28 7.26 -39.80
N ASP A 121 -12.13 8.58 -39.69
CA ASP A 121 -13.07 9.43 -38.94
C ASP A 121 -14.26 9.87 -39.79
N ASP A 122 -15.40 10.08 -39.14
CA ASP A 122 -16.58 10.66 -39.76
C ASP A 122 -16.45 12.18 -39.94
N ALA A 123 -16.94 12.69 -41.08
CA ALA A 123 -17.12 14.11 -41.34
C ALA A 123 -18.55 14.40 -41.80
N THR A 124 -19.13 15.49 -41.29
CA THR A 124 -20.52 15.89 -41.51
C THR A 124 -20.60 17.16 -42.34
N PHE A 125 -21.44 17.11 -43.37
CA PHE A 125 -21.78 18.24 -44.21
C PHE A 125 -22.89 19.09 -43.59
N SER A 126 -22.80 20.39 -43.80
CA SER A 126 -23.89 21.34 -43.54
C SER A 126 -24.18 22.16 -44.80
N VAL A 127 -25.45 22.46 -45.04
CA VAL A 127 -25.89 23.28 -46.17
C VAL A 127 -26.70 24.46 -45.66
N VAL A 128 -26.06 25.63 -45.58
CA VAL A 128 -26.68 26.87 -45.12
C VAL A 128 -26.83 27.84 -46.28
N ASP A 129 -28.07 28.27 -46.57
CA ASP A 129 -28.39 29.17 -47.67
C ASP A 129 -27.84 28.73 -49.04
N GLY A 130 -27.76 27.42 -49.27
CA GLY A 130 -27.23 26.83 -50.51
C GLY A 130 -25.71 26.79 -50.61
N THR A 131 -24.99 27.19 -49.56
CA THR A 131 -23.54 27.04 -49.44
C THR A 131 -23.23 25.72 -48.72
N VAL A 132 -22.40 24.88 -49.33
CA VAL A 132 -21.93 23.62 -48.74
C VAL A 132 -20.75 23.91 -47.82
N ALA A 133 -20.76 23.31 -46.63
CA ALA A 133 -19.63 23.28 -45.71
C ALA A 133 -19.44 21.86 -45.17
N ILE A 134 -18.21 21.53 -44.77
CA ILE A 134 -17.85 20.26 -44.12
C ILE A 134 -17.06 20.60 -42.85
N GLU A 135 -17.48 20.07 -41.70
CA GLU A 135 -16.87 20.38 -40.38
C GLU A 135 -16.67 21.90 -40.12
N GLY A 136 -17.60 22.72 -40.63
CA GLY A 136 -17.55 24.18 -40.49
C GLY A 136 -16.51 24.89 -41.37
N ALA A 137 -15.87 24.19 -42.31
CA ALA A 137 -15.10 24.75 -43.43
C ALA A 137 -16.03 24.97 -44.63
N ASN A 138 -16.10 26.20 -45.16
CA ASN A 138 -16.96 26.51 -46.30
C ASN A 138 -16.29 26.06 -47.59
N VAL A 139 -17.07 25.42 -48.46
CA VAL A 139 -16.64 25.15 -49.84
C VAL A 139 -16.69 26.45 -50.64
N THR A 140 -15.51 26.99 -50.96
CA THR A 140 -15.35 28.25 -51.70
C THR A 140 -15.41 28.05 -53.22
N THR A 141 -14.93 26.90 -53.69
CA THR A 141 -15.01 26.50 -55.11
C THR A 141 -15.39 25.02 -55.18
N PRO A 142 -16.67 24.69 -55.44
CA PRO A 142 -17.10 23.31 -55.57
C PRO A 142 -16.77 22.73 -56.96
N ASP A 143 -16.78 21.40 -57.04
CA ASP A 143 -16.85 20.62 -58.29
C ASP A 143 -15.69 20.83 -59.27
N VAL A 144 -14.46 20.89 -58.75
CA VAL A 144 -13.24 20.95 -59.57
C VAL A 144 -12.88 19.54 -60.06
N MET A 145 -13.30 19.20 -61.26
CA MET A 145 -13.16 17.84 -61.83
C MET A 145 -11.70 17.46 -62.12
N SER A 146 -11.33 16.22 -61.80
CA SER A 146 -10.02 15.60 -62.09
C SER A 146 -10.22 14.21 -62.69
N SER A 147 -9.18 13.63 -63.27
CA SER A 147 -9.23 12.31 -63.94
C SER A 147 -9.53 11.15 -62.98
N ASN A 148 -9.17 11.30 -61.71
CA ASN A 148 -9.36 10.31 -60.65
C ASN A 148 -10.28 10.80 -59.51
N GLY A 149 -11.12 11.82 -59.76
CA GLY A 149 -12.07 12.30 -58.75
C GLY A 149 -12.51 13.75 -58.89
N VAL A 150 -12.85 14.37 -57.77
CA VAL A 150 -13.29 15.76 -57.67
C VAL A 150 -12.59 16.47 -56.50
N ILE A 151 -12.28 17.75 -56.67
CA ILE A 151 -11.71 18.60 -55.63
C ILE A 151 -12.74 19.68 -55.25
N HIS A 152 -12.90 19.94 -53.96
CA HIS A 152 -13.66 21.07 -53.42
C HIS A 152 -12.71 21.97 -52.65
N PHE A 153 -12.60 23.25 -53.02
CA PHE A 153 -11.71 24.17 -52.31
C PHE A 153 -12.39 24.63 -51.03
N ILE A 154 -11.68 24.59 -49.90
CA ILE A 154 -12.22 24.97 -48.60
C ILE A 154 -11.41 26.11 -47.95
N ASP A 155 -12.09 26.89 -47.12
CA ASP A 155 -11.51 28.07 -46.44
C ASP A 155 -10.84 27.76 -45.09
N LYS A 156 -10.87 26.51 -44.63
CA LYS A 156 -10.21 26.05 -43.41
C LYS A 156 -9.56 24.69 -43.62
N VAL A 157 -8.53 24.37 -42.84
CA VAL A 157 -8.03 23.00 -42.73
C VAL A 157 -9.02 22.20 -41.88
N LEU A 158 -9.45 21.04 -42.37
CA LEU A 158 -10.20 20.07 -41.58
C LEU A 158 -9.25 19.42 -40.60
N MET A 159 -9.53 19.60 -39.31
CA MET A 159 -8.83 18.86 -38.27
C MET A 159 -9.65 17.60 -37.98
N PRO A 160 -9.04 16.40 -38.03
CA PRO A 160 -9.68 15.19 -37.53
C PRO A 160 -10.30 15.49 -36.16
N PRO A 161 -11.50 14.97 -35.85
CA PRO A 161 -12.08 15.13 -34.53
C PRO A 161 -11.07 14.56 -33.55
N THR A 162 -10.41 15.44 -32.80
CA THR A 162 -9.70 15.01 -31.61
C THR A 162 -10.78 14.42 -30.74
N VAL A 163 -10.85 13.09 -30.61
CA VAL A 163 -11.59 12.47 -29.52
C VAL A 163 -10.92 13.08 -28.30
N GLN A 164 -11.53 14.11 -27.72
CA GLN A 164 -11.03 14.67 -26.49
C GLN A 164 -11.34 13.60 -25.47
N LEU A 165 -10.41 12.65 -25.38
CA LEU A 165 -10.52 11.56 -24.44
C LEU A 165 -10.69 12.23 -23.08
N VAL A 166 -11.70 11.80 -22.35
CA VAL A 166 -11.88 12.21 -20.97
C VAL A 166 -11.16 11.21 -20.09
N ASP A 167 -10.90 11.55 -18.83
CA ASP A 167 -10.29 10.61 -17.89
C ASP A 167 -11.17 9.38 -17.66
N ILE A 168 -10.57 8.30 -17.14
CA ILE A 168 -11.27 7.02 -16.91
C ILE A 168 -12.55 7.18 -16.06
N PRO A 169 -12.57 7.91 -14.91
CA PRO A 169 -13.81 8.13 -14.17
C PRO A 169 -14.90 8.85 -14.98
N SER A 170 -14.52 9.80 -15.83
CA SER A 170 -15.43 10.49 -16.74
C SER A 170 -15.97 9.57 -17.83
N VAL A 171 -15.13 8.68 -18.38
CA VAL A 171 -15.57 7.61 -19.29
C VAL A 171 -16.62 6.75 -18.60
N ALA A 172 -16.32 6.20 -17.41
CA ALA A 172 -17.26 5.36 -16.66
C ALA A 172 -18.62 6.05 -16.42
N THR A 173 -18.59 7.32 -16.01
CA THR A 173 -19.79 8.14 -15.79
C THR A 173 -20.64 8.30 -17.05
N SER A 174 -20.01 8.44 -18.21
CA SER A 174 -20.72 8.66 -19.49
C SER A 174 -21.48 7.43 -20.02
N THR A 175 -21.12 6.24 -19.55
CA THR A 175 -21.66 4.97 -20.08
C THR A 175 -23.07 4.63 -19.60
N GLY A 176 -23.50 5.14 -18.44
CA GLY A 176 -24.76 4.79 -17.79
C GLY A 176 -24.89 3.34 -17.28
N ILE A 177 -23.83 2.52 -17.38
CA ILE A 177 -23.80 1.11 -16.90
C ILE A 177 -22.77 0.87 -15.79
N HIS A 178 -22.10 1.93 -15.33
CA HIS A 178 -21.04 1.91 -14.30
C HIS A 178 -21.38 2.81 -13.11
N THR A 179 -22.67 2.98 -12.81
CA THR A 179 -23.13 3.82 -11.70
C THR A 179 -22.57 3.35 -10.35
N ALA A 180 -22.62 2.03 -10.09
CA ALA A 180 -22.09 1.42 -8.88
C ALA A 180 -20.56 1.55 -8.79
N LEU A 181 -19.85 1.38 -9.91
CA LEU A 181 -18.39 1.59 -9.95
C LEU A 181 -18.02 3.03 -9.58
N VAL A 182 -18.72 4.02 -10.15
CA VAL A 182 -18.47 5.44 -9.86
C VAL A 182 -18.77 5.76 -8.39
N GLU A 183 -19.87 5.23 -7.83
CA GLU A 183 -20.18 5.39 -6.41
C GLU A 183 -19.10 4.75 -5.51
N ALA A 184 -18.63 3.55 -5.84
CA ALA A 184 -17.57 2.86 -5.12
C ALA A 184 -16.25 3.65 -5.13
N LEU A 185 -15.87 4.22 -6.28
CA LEU A 185 -14.67 5.06 -6.42
C LEU A 185 -14.77 6.34 -5.57
N ILE A 186 -15.95 6.94 -5.44
CA ILE A 186 -16.18 8.11 -4.59
C ILE A 186 -16.03 7.70 -3.11
N GLN A 187 -16.61 6.57 -2.71
CA GLN A 187 -16.58 6.10 -1.33
C GLN A 187 -15.18 5.67 -0.86
N ALA A 188 -14.37 5.12 -1.78
CA ALA A 188 -12.97 4.76 -1.55
C ALA A 188 -11.97 5.92 -1.78
N ASP A 189 -12.45 7.12 -2.11
CA ASP A 189 -11.61 8.29 -2.43
C ASP A 189 -10.57 8.05 -3.55
N LEU A 190 -10.93 7.23 -4.55
CA LEU A 190 -10.05 6.85 -5.67
C LEU A 190 -10.29 7.67 -6.96
N VAL A 191 -11.30 8.54 -7.00
CA VAL A 191 -11.62 9.36 -8.19
C VAL A 191 -10.41 10.18 -8.63
N ALA A 192 -9.79 10.92 -7.71
CA ALA A 192 -8.62 11.75 -8.03
C ALA A 192 -7.42 10.90 -8.49
N THR A 193 -7.24 9.72 -7.91
CA THR A 193 -6.19 8.76 -8.29
C THR A 193 -6.36 8.30 -9.74
N LEU A 194 -7.57 7.89 -10.13
CA LEU A 194 -7.88 7.46 -11.49
C LEU A 194 -8.08 8.62 -12.48
N GLN A 195 -8.10 9.87 -12.02
CA GLN A 195 -7.96 11.07 -12.86
C GLN A 195 -6.50 11.50 -13.06
N GLY A 196 -5.56 10.84 -12.37
CA GLY A 196 -4.13 11.10 -12.51
C GLY A 196 -3.62 10.88 -13.94
N THR A 197 -2.36 11.24 -14.18
CA THR A 197 -1.78 11.27 -15.54
C THR A 197 -1.75 9.92 -16.27
N GLY A 198 -1.91 8.79 -15.57
CA GLY A 198 -1.85 7.47 -16.16
C GLY A 198 -0.49 7.17 -16.82
N PRO A 199 -0.43 6.24 -17.80
CA PRO A 199 -1.56 5.47 -18.32
C PRO A 199 -2.01 4.36 -17.36
N PHE A 200 -3.31 4.10 -17.30
CA PHE A 200 -3.92 2.98 -16.58
C PHE A 200 -4.67 2.04 -17.52
N THR A 201 -4.77 0.77 -17.12
CA THR A 201 -5.70 -0.20 -17.70
C THR A 201 -6.70 -0.55 -16.63
N VAL A 202 -7.97 -0.21 -16.84
CA VAL A 202 -9.04 -0.44 -15.86
C VAL A 202 -10.01 -1.48 -16.40
N PHE A 203 -10.16 -2.57 -15.65
CA PHE A 203 -11.20 -3.56 -15.89
C PHE A 203 -12.46 -3.09 -15.17
N ALA A 204 -13.39 -2.44 -15.88
CA ALA A 204 -14.54 -1.77 -15.29
C ALA A 204 -15.75 -2.73 -15.19
N PRO A 205 -16.15 -3.17 -13.98
CA PRO A 205 -17.34 -4.00 -13.80
C PRO A 205 -18.63 -3.20 -13.97
N THR A 206 -19.58 -3.77 -14.70
CA THR A 206 -20.91 -3.16 -14.88
C THR A 206 -21.76 -3.18 -13.61
N ASP A 207 -22.83 -2.37 -13.56
CA ASP A 207 -23.81 -2.38 -12.48
C ASP A 207 -24.44 -3.77 -12.25
N ALA A 208 -24.59 -4.54 -13.34
CA ALA A 208 -25.05 -5.93 -13.26
C ALA A 208 -24.02 -6.85 -12.59
N ALA A 209 -22.72 -6.60 -12.78
CA ALA A 209 -21.63 -7.34 -12.15
C ALA A 209 -21.61 -7.11 -10.63
N PHE A 210 -21.74 -5.86 -10.18
CA PHE A 210 -21.87 -5.52 -8.75
C PHE A 210 -23.08 -6.21 -8.11
N ALA A 211 -24.24 -6.15 -8.78
CA ALA A 211 -25.45 -6.80 -8.30
C ALA A 211 -25.31 -8.33 -8.22
N ALA A 212 -24.63 -8.95 -9.19
CA ALA A 212 -24.38 -10.39 -9.22
C ALA A 212 -23.39 -10.83 -8.12
N ALA A 213 -22.41 -9.98 -7.80
CA ALA A 213 -21.46 -10.20 -6.70
C ALA A 213 -22.11 -10.04 -5.32
N GLY A 214 -23.32 -9.47 -5.24
CA GLY A 214 -24.00 -9.19 -3.98
C GLY A 214 -23.34 -8.08 -3.15
N ILE A 215 -22.57 -7.21 -3.81
CA ILE A 215 -21.91 -6.07 -3.17
C ILE A 215 -22.94 -4.96 -3.00
N ASP A 216 -23.24 -4.60 -1.75
CA ASP A 216 -24.03 -3.44 -1.38
C ASP A 216 -23.09 -2.36 -0.83
N LEU A 217 -22.87 -1.28 -1.59
CA LEU A 217 -21.95 -0.20 -1.18
C LEU A 217 -22.37 0.47 0.14
N ALA A 218 -23.65 0.40 0.50
CA ALA A 218 -24.13 0.91 1.77
C ALA A 218 -23.59 0.13 2.99
N THR A 219 -23.04 -1.07 2.80
CA THR A 219 -22.42 -1.87 3.87
C THR A 219 -20.94 -1.60 4.05
N PHE A 220 -20.35 -0.69 3.27
CA PHE A 220 -18.93 -0.31 3.40
C PHE A 220 -18.79 1.02 4.14
N ASP A 221 -19.32 1.11 5.36
CA ASP A 221 -19.46 2.38 6.10
C ASP A 221 -18.43 2.56 7.23
N THR A 222 -17.65 1.53 7.53
CA THR A 222 -16.51 1.60 8.45
C THR A 222 -15.17 1.85 7.72
N PRO A 223 -14.16 2.45 8.37
CA PRO A 223 -12.84 2.62 7.79
C PRO A 223 -12.21 1.30 7.29
N GLU A 224 -12.41 0.21 8.03
CA GLU A 224 -11.89 -1.12 7.70
C GLU A 224 -12.54 -1.68 6.43
N GLU A 225 -13.87 -1.54 6.31
CA GLU A 225 -14.58 -1.94 5.09
C GLU A 225 -14.19 -1.06 3.90
N ILE A 226 -14.05 0.26 4.09
CA ILE A 226 -13.58 1.16 3.02
C ILE A 226 -12.18 0.77 2.54
N VAL A 227 -11.29 0.30 3.43
CA VAL A 227 -9.98 -0.25 3.04
C VAL A 227 -10.15 -1.51 2.19
N ALA A 228 -11.04 -2.43 2.56
CA ALA A 228 -11.33 -3.62 1.75
C ALA A 228 -11.93 -3.26 0.38
N LEU A 229 -12.82 -2.26 0.32
CA LEU A 229 -13.37 -1.74 -0.93
C LEU A 229 -12.27 -1.13 -1.80
N THR A 230 -11.36 -0.36 -1.19
CA THR A 230 -10.22 0.25 -1.88
C THR A 230 -9.33 -0.82 -2.50
N ASP A 231 -9.01 -1.88 -1.75
CA ASP A 231 -8.22 -3.02 -2.23
C ASP A 231 -8.87 -3.72 -3.44
N ILE A 232 -10.17 -4.02 -3.33
CA ILE A 232 -10.97 -4.58 -4.44
C ILE A 232 -10.90 -3.67 -5.68
N LEU A 233 -11.10 -2.37 -5.51
CA LEU A 233 -11.10 -1.42 -6.62
C LEU A 233 -9.72 -1.30 -7.28
N LEU A 234 -8.64 -1.30 -6.49
CA LEU A 234 -7.27 -1.26 -7.01
C LEU A 234 -6.85 -2.56 -7.70
N TYR A 235 -7.47 -3.70 -7.36
CA TYR A 235 -7.26 -4.97 -8.08
C TYR A 235 -7.82 -4.95 -9.51
N HIS A 236 -8.76 -4.06 -9.80
CA HIS A 236 -9.28 -3.84 -11.16
C HIS A 236 -8.39 -2.94 -12.02
N VAL A 237 -7.29 -2.42 -11.46
CA VAL A 237 -6.43 -1.44 -12.12
C VAL A 237 -5.05 -2.04 -12.33
N VAL A 238 -4.51 -1.88 -13.55
CA VAL A 238 -3.14 -2.23 -13.89
C VAL A 238 -2.43 -0.97 -14.39
N ALA A 239 -1.17 -0.79 -14.01
CA ALA A 239 -0.36 0.31 -14.51
C ALA A 239 0.06 0.07 -15.96
N GLY A 240 0.01 1.11 -16.80
CA GLY A 240 0.22 0.98 -18.24
C GLY A 240 -1.11 0.98 -19.02
N ALA A 241 -1.07 1.32 -20.30
CA ALA A 241 -2.18 1.10 -21.22
C ALA A 241 -1.91 -0.20 -21.98
N THR A 242 -2.77 -1.19 -21.80
CA THR A 242 -2.70 -2.50 -22.44
C THR A 242 -3.96 -2.69 -23.26
N LEU A 243 -3.83 -2.62 -24.58
CA LEU A 243 -4.91 -2.91 -25.51
C LEU A 243 -5.11 -4.42 -25.66
N SER A 244 -6.29 -4.83 -26.09
CA SER A 244 -6.59 -6.24 -26.37
C SER A 244 -5.65 -6.84 -27.42
N THR A 245 -5.18 -6.01 -28.37
CA THR A 245 -4.22 -6.38 -29.42
C THR A 245 -2.79 -6.57 -28.92
N ASP A 246 -2.46 -6.09 -27.71
CA ASP A 246 -1.12 -6.22 -27.13
C ASP A 246 -0.90 -7.59 -26.49
N LEU A 247 -1.98 -8.34 -26.28
CA LEU A 247 -1.96 -9.64 -25.62
C LEU A 247 -1.86 -10.78 -26.65
N ALA A 248 -0.93 -11.71 -26.41
CA ALA A 248 -0.84 -12.94 -27.19
C ALA A 248 -1.84 -14.00 -26.69
N ASP A 249 -2.27 -14.90 -27.58
CA ASP A 249 -3.06 -16.08 -27.21
C ASP A 249 -2.40 -16.85 -26.06
N GLY A 250 -3.18 -17.14 -25.01
CA GLY A 250 -2.71 -17.80 -23.78
C GLY A 250 -2.91 -16.94 -22.52
N THR A 251 -2.25 -17.34 -21.44
CA THR A 251 -2.33 -16.66 -20.14
C THR A 251 -1.15 -15.70 -19.97
N THR A 252 -1.46 -14.45 -19.65
CA THR A 252 -0.49 -13.42 -19.27
C THR A 252 -0.78 -12.97 -17.84
N THR A 253 0.16 -13.16 -16.93
CA THR A 253 0.04 -12.66 -15.55
C THR A 253 0.62 -11.25 -15.47
N VAL A 254 -0.20 -10.30 -15.00
CA VAL A 254 0.19 -8.91 -14.73
C VAL A 254 0.06 -8.62 -13.24
N ARG A 255 0.57 -7.46 -12.80
CA ARG A 255 0.41 -7.01 -11.42
C ARG A 255 -0.60 -5.88 -11.36
N ALA A 256 -1.64 -6.06 -10.55
CA ALA A 256 -2.63 -5.02 -10.29
C ALA A 256 -2.05 -3.95 -9.34
N VAL A 257 -2.72 -2.80 -9.23
CA VAL A 257 -2.24 -1.67 -8.42
C VAL A 257 -2.28 -1.97 -6.92
N ASN A 258 -3.20 -2.83 -6.46
CA ASN A 258 -3.17 -3.33 -5.08
C ASN A 258 -1.96 -4.25 -4.80
N GLY A 259 -1.27 -4.69 -5.86
CA GLY A 259 -0.04 -5.45 -5.85
C GLY A 259 -0.21 -6.96 -5.96
N ASP A 260 -1.44 -7.44 -6.12
CA ASP A 260 -1.72 -8.85 -6.41
C ASP A 260 -1.45 -9.21 -7.87
N SER A 261 -1.26 -10.50 -8.10
CA SER A 261 -1.16 -11.06 -9.46
C SER A 261 -2.54 -11.18 -10.07
N LEU A 262 -2.69 -10.69 -11.31
CA LEU A 262 -3.92 -10.75 -12.09
C LEU A 262 -3.64 -11.47 -13.42
N ASP A 263 -4.32 -12.59 -13.62
CA ASP A 263 -4.20 -13.36 -14.87
C ASP A 263 -5.16 -12.83 -15.95
N LEU A 264 -4.60 -12.56 -17.13
CA LEU A 264 -5.32 -12.20 -18.35
C LEU A 264 -5.26 -13.40 -19.30
N ASN A 265 -6.41 -13.98 -19.62
CA ASN A 265 -6.49 -15.17 -20.48
C ASN A 265 -7.11 -14.80 -21.82
N VAL A 266 -6.33 -14.91 -22.89
CA VAL A 266 -6.78 -14.68 -24.26
C VAL A 266 -7.03 -16.00 -24.95
N ALA A 267 -8.24 -16.19 -25.47
CA ALA A 267 -8.63 -17.36 -26.24
C ALA A 267 -9.43 -16.94 -27.48
N SER A 268 -9.55 -17.85 -28.45
CA SER A 268 -10.40 -17.64 -29.64
C SER A 268 -11.88 -17.34 -29.35
N THR A 269 -12.34 -17.60 -28.11
CA THR A 269 -13.70 -17.33 -27.63
C THR A 269 -13.85 -15.98 -26.92
N GLY A 270 -12.76 -15.24 -26.68
CA GLY A 270 -12.75 -13.97 -25.96
C GLY A 270 -11.62 -13.85 -24.94
N VAL A 271 -11.62 -12.74 -24.19
CA VAL A 271 -10.66 -12.46 -23.10
C VAL A 271 -11.34 -12.63 -21.75
N THR A 272 -10.71 -13.34 -20.81
CA THR A 272 -11.15 -13.42 -19.41
C THR A 272 -10.08 -12.90 -18.45
N VAL A 273 -10.52 -12.35 -17.32
CA VAL A 273 -9.66 -11.65 -16.35
C VAL A 273 -9.86 -12.22 -14.95
N GLY A 274 -8.75 -12.44 -14.25
CA GLY A 274 -8.70 -12.92 -12.87
C GLY A 274 -9.13 -14.38 -12.68
N SER A 275 -9.05 -14.84 -11.43
CA SER A 275 -9.36 -16.22 -11.02
C SER A 275 -10.84 -16.60 -11.19
N GLY A 276 -11.73 -15.61 -11.13
CA GLY A 276 -13.17 -15.76 -11.41
C GLY A 276 -13.52 -15.89 -12.90
N ASN A 277 -12.56 -15.71 -13.81
CA ASN A 277 -12.76 -15.65 -15.26
C ASN A 277 -13.83 -14.62 -15.68
N ALA A 278 -13.72 -13.39 -15.20
CA ALA A 278 -14.59 -12.29 -15.63
C ALA A 278 -14.43 -12.08 -17.15
N ASN A 279 -15.52 -12.06 -17.92
CA ASN A 279 -15.43 -11.89 -19.36
C ASN A 279 -15.30 -10.41 -19.71
N VAL A 280 -14.36 -10.07 -20.60
CA VAL A 280 -14.33 -8.76 -21.23
C VAL A 280 -15.44 -8.69 -22.28
N THR A 281 -16.43 -7.83 -22.04
CA THR A 281 -17.62 -7.67 -22.90
C THR A 281 -17.44 -6.54 -23.91
N ILE A 282 -16.67 -5.52 -23.57
CA ILE A 282 -16.24 -4.43 -24.47
C ILE A 282 -14.77 -4.16 -24.16
N ALA A 283 -13.91 -4.24 -25.17
CA ALA A 283 -12.48 -3.97 -25.03
C ALA A 283 -12.12 -2.61 -25.63
N ASP A 284 -10.95 -2.09 -25.25
CA ASP A 284 -10.27 -0.97 -25.90
C ASP A 284 -11.05 0.36 -25.90
N VAL A 285 -11.78 0.64 -24.80
CA VAL A 285 -12.41 1.96 -24.63
C VAL A 285 -11.35 2.97 -24.24
N ALA A 286 -10.98 3.85 -25.17
CA ALA A 286 -9.92 4.84 -24.97
C ALA A 286 -10.30 5.93 -23.94
N ALA A 287 -9.34 6.30 -23.10
CA ALA A 287 -9.42 7.41 -22.13
C ALA A 287 -8.15 8.26 -22.19
N SER A 288 -8.20 9.51 -21.73
CA SER A 288 -7.04 10.43 -21.84
C SER A 288 -5.83 9.99 -21.03
N ASN A 289 -6.08 9.18 -20.00
CA ASN A 289 -5.09 8.66 -19.09
C ASN A 289 -5.07 7.13 -19.06
N GLY A 290 -5.51 6.47 -20.13
CA GLY A 290 -5.45 5.01 -20.21
C GLY A 290 -6.47 4.34 -21.12
N VAL A 291 -6.81 3.10 -20.77
CA VAL A 291 -7.80 2.27 -21.46
C VAL A 291 -8.73 1.61 -20.46
N VAL A 292 -10.00 1.46 -20.85
CA VAL A 292 -11.02 0.76 -20.07
C VAL A 292 -11.48 -0.50 -20.82
N HIS A 293 -11.50 -1.63 -20.12
CA HIS A 293 -12.08 -2.89 -20.58
C HIS A 293 -13.30 -3.21 -19.71
N VAL A 294 -14.49 -3.30 -20.30
CA VAL A 294 -15.73 -3.54 -19.56
C VAL A 294 -15.88 -5.03 -19.25
N ILE A 295 -16.07 -5.38 -17.98
CA ILE A 295 -16.19 -6.77 -17.52
C ILE A 295 -17.56 -7.09 -16.91
N ASP A 296 -17.96 -8.36 -16.97
CA ASP A 296 -19.26 -8.85 -16.50
C ASP A 296 -19.27 -9.35 -15.04
N GLN A 297 -18.14 -9.32 -14.35
CA GLN A 297 -17.99 -9.73 -12.94
C GLN A 297 -17.09 -8.76 -12.18
N VAL A 298 -17.29 -8.64 -10.87
CA VAL A 298 -16.36 -7.92 -9.99
C VAL A 298 -15.17 -8.84 -9.70
N LEU A 299 -13.95 -8.34 -9.94
CA LEU A 299 -12.71 -9.02 -9.57
C LEU A 299 -12.51 -8.92 -8.07
N THR A 300 -12.45 -10.07 -7.41
CA THR A 300 -12.06 -10.15 -6.00
C THR A 300 -10.57 -10.48 -5.92
N PRO A 301 -9.77 -9.69 -5.17
CA PRO A 301 -8.40 -10.06 -4.83
C PRO A 301 -8.36 -11.50 -4.29
N PRO A 302 -7.34 -12.30 -4.63
CA PRO A 302 -7.13 -13.58 -3.98
C PRO A 302 -7.02 -13.37 -2.46
N SER A 303 -7.40 -14.37 -1.67
CA SER A 303 -7.31 -14.33 -0.21
C SER A 303 -5.84 -14.23 0.24
N GLY A 304 -5.31 -13.00 0.27
CA GLY A 304 -4.02 -12.62 0.83
C GLY A 304 -2.80 -13.22 0.15
N ASP A 305 -2.46 -12.77 -1.07
CA ASP A 305 -1.05 -12.64 -1.42
C ASP A 305 -0.57 -11.28 -0.94
N ILE A 306 0.39 -11.31 -0.01
CA ILE A 306 0.66 -10.17 0.86
C ILE A 306 1.61 -9.22 0.14
N CYS A 307 1.20 -7.95 0.01
CA CYS A 307 2.09 -6.86 -0.39
C CYS A 307 3.14 -6.59 0.70
N TYR A 308 4.20 -7.39 0.74
CA TYR A 308 5.48 -6.89 1.20
C TYR A 308 6.06 -5.99 0.11
N ASN A 309 6.60 -4.84 0.49
CA ASN A 309 7.25 -3.86 -0.38
C ASN A 309 8.55 -4.42 -1.01
N MET A 310 8.42 -5.45 -1.80
CA MET A 310 9.49 -6.21 -2.45
C MET A 310 9.98 -5.49 -3.70
N VAL A 311 10.76 -4.43 -3.54
CA VAL A 311 11.83 -4.12 -4.50
C VAL A 311 13.02 -3.46 -3.78
N SER A 312 13.97 -4.25 -3.28
CA SER A 312 15.35 -3.77 -3.13
C SER A 312 16.02 -3.85 -4.51
N HIS A 313 16.14 -2.72 -5.21
CA HIS A 313 16.98 -2.62 -6.40
C HIS A 313 18.41 -2.29 -5.98
N THR A 314 19.34 -3.22 -6.22
CA THR A 314 20.77 -2.98 -6.06
C THR A 314 21.23 -2.03 -7.16
N ILE A 315 21.45 -0.75 -6.83
CA ILE A 315 22.00 0.23 -7.78
C ILE A 315 23.49 -0.02 -7.95
N ALA A 316 23.89 -0.41 -9.17
CA ALA A 316 25.30 -0.65 -9.48
C ALA A 316 26.13 0.65 -9.40
N PRO A 317 27.38 0.61 -8.90
CA PRO A 317 28.26 1.78 -8.91
C PRO A 317 28.40 2.37 -10.32
N GLY A 318 28.03 3.64 -10.49
CA GLY A 318 28.05 4.33 -11.78
C GLY A 318 26.71 4.41 -12.53
N SER A 319 25.61 3.98 -11.93
CA SER A 319 24.25 4.12 -12.50
C SER A 319 23.83 5.57 -12.72
N SER A 320 22.90 5.80 -13.66
CA SER A 320 22.47 7.13 -14.09
C SER A 320 21.55 7.83 -13.06
N LYS A 321 21.47 9.17 -13.13
CA LYS A 321 20.62 10.01 -12.26
C LYS A 321 19.14 9.62 -12.30
N VAL A 322 18.65 9.17 -13.45
CA VAL A 322 17.26 8.72 -13.65
C VAL A 322 16.99 7.42 -12.90
N ALA A 323 17.95 6.50 -12.85
CA ALA A 323 17.85 5.26 -12.09
C ALA A 323 17.94 5.48 -10.57
N CYS A 324 18.78 6.43 -10.11
CA CYS A 324 18.91 6.80 -8.69
C CYS A 324 17.61 7.44 -8.15
N ASN A 325 16.94 8.28 -8.96
CA ASN A 325 15.77 9.06 -8.54
C ASN A 325 14.42 8.33 -8.65
N ALA A 326 14.37 7.13 -9.23
CA ALA A 326 13.13 6.36 -9.36
C ALA A 326 12.77 5.59 -8.07
N TYR A 327 13.68 5.49 -7.08
CA TYR A 327 13.56 4.53 -5.97
C TYR A 327 14.10 5.05 -4.60
N MET A 328 13.84 6.31 -4.22
CA MET A 328 14.34 6.89 -2.96
C MET A 328 13.27 6.97 -1.85
N TYR A 329 13.61 6.58 -0.62
CA TYR A 329 12.84 6.82 0.61
C TYR A 329 13.46 7.99 1.40
N LEU A 330 12.65 8.92 1.91
CA LEU A 330 13.13 10.05 2.73
C LEU A 330 12.35 10.15 4.04
N GLU A 331 13.09 10.23 5.14
CA GLU A 331 12.56 10.47 6.48
C GLU A 331 12.87 11.93 6.89
N ASN A 332 11.87 12.65 7.43
CA ASN A 332 12.02 14.02 7.96
C ASN A 332 12.48 15.09 6.95
N PHE A 333 12.01 15.01 5.69
CA PHE A 333 12.31 16.03 4.69
C PHE A 333 11.56 17.34 4.95
N SER A 334 12.28 18.46 4.99
CA SER A 334 11.72 19.79 5.24
C SER A 334 11.79 20.64 3.98
N MET A 335 10.63 21.10 3.50
CA MET A 335 10.51 21.99 2.34
C MET A 335 9.56 23.15 2.66
N GLY A 336 10.01 24.39 2.45
CA GLY A 336 9.18 25.58 2.65
C GLY A 336 8.68 25.84 4.08
N GLY A 337 9.32 25.23 5.10
CA GLY A 337 8.93 25.40 6.50
C GLY A 337 7.82 24.45 6.98
N GLN A 338 7.46 23.45 6.18
CA GLN A 338 6.61 22.33 6.60
C GLN A 338 7.40 21.02 6.58
N THR A 339 7.05 20.10 7.48
CA THR A 339 7.59 18.74 7.56
C THR A 339 6.52 17.79 7.03
N ILE A 340 6.86 16.96 6.05
CA ILE A 340 5.93 16.00 5.43
C ILE A 340 6.41 14.58 5.75
N THR A 341 5.47 13.70 6.12
CA THR A 341 5.73 12.28 6.43
C THR A 341 4.76 11.41 5.62
N GLY A 342 5.27 10.52 4.75
CA GLY A 342 4.48 9.62 3.91
C GLY A 342 5.25 9.15 2.65
N CYS A 343 4.77 8.08 2.00
CA CYS A 343 5.36 7.53 0.77
C CYS A 343 5.28 8.54 -0.38
N TYR A 344 6.41 8.85 -1.03
CA TYR A 344 6.45 9.76 -2.18
C TYR A 344 7.11 9.11 -3.40
N ASN A 345 6.41 9.14 -4.53
CA ASN A 345 6.98 8.92 -5.86
C ASN A 345 7.45 10.28 -6.40
N SER A 346 8.75 10.45 -6.67
CA SER A 346 9.31 11.72 -7.15
C SER A 346 9.11 12.02 -8.65
N VAL A 347 8.22 11.31 -9.35
CA VAL A 347 7.96 11.57 -10.78
C VAL A 347 7.38 12.98 -11.06
N THR A 348 7.00 13.78 -10.06
CA THR A 348 6.42 15.13 -10.31
C THR A 348 7.18 16.36 -9.78
N HIS A 349 8.37 16.24 -9.19
CA HIS A 349 9.15 17.44 -8.82
C HIS A 349 10.64 17.33 -9.19
N ALA A 350 11.05 18.15 -10.15
CA ALA A 350 12.44 18.34 -10.52
C ALA A 350 13.23 18.99 -9.37
N VAL A 351 13.98 18.19 -8.62
CA VAL A 351 15.01 18.71 -7.71
C VAL A 351 16.32 18.82 -8.51
N THR A 352 16.79 20.05 -8.70
CA THR A 352 18.02 20.33 -9.44
C THR A 352 19.26 20.04 -8.60
N ASP A 353 20.18 19.28 -9.19
CA ASP A 353 21.59 19.01 -8.84
C ASP A 353 21.95 18.45 -7.46
N VAL A 354 21.90 17.12 -7.36
CA VAL A 354 22.67 16.30 -6.39
C VAL A 354 23.90 15.69 -7.06
N SER A 355 25.03 15.66 -6.36
CA SER A 355 26.33 15.20 -6.88
C SER A 355 26.51 13.67 -6.79
N ALA A 356 27.45 13.11 -7.57
CA ALA A 356 27.74 11.67 -7.57
C ALA A 356 28.23 11.13 -6.20
N ALA A 357 28.83 11.99 -5.37
CA ALA A 357 29.23 11.64 -4.01
C ALA A 357 28.01 11.58 -3.05
N GLU A 358 26.95 12.36 -3.32
CA GLU A 358 25.69 12.31 -2.57
C GLU A 358 24.83 11.10 -2.98
N CYS A 359 24.72 10.74 -4.28
CA CYS A 359 24.04 9.47 -4.69
C CYS A 359 24.72 8.24 -4.06
N GLN A 360 26.05 8.25 -3.85
CA GLN A 360 26.73 7.16 -3.16
C GLN A 360 26.44 7.09 -1.65
N ALA A 361 25.99 8.19 -1.04
CA ALA A 361 25.56 8.24 0.37
C ALA A 361 24.09 7.81 0.56
N TYR A 362 23.22 7.97 -0.46
CA TYR A 362 21.82 7.53 -0.45
C TYR A 362 21.63 6.04 -0.79
N GLY A 363 22.67 5.35 -1.28
CA GLY A 363 22.61 3.97 -1.76
C GLY A 363 22.38 2.88 -0.69
N TRP A 364 22.01 3.24 0.54
CA TRP A 364 21.73 2.31 1.64
C TRP A 364 20.66 2.91 2.55
N THR A 365 19.38 2.68 2.25
CA THR A 365 18.35 2.69 3.29
C THR A 365 18.10 1.24 3.69
N PRO A 366 18.47 0.84 4.92
CA PRO A 366 18.27 -0.53 5.38
C PRO A 366 16.77 -0.86 5.36
N ALA A 367 16.44 -2.15 5.19
CA ALA A 367 15.08 -2.62 5.47
C ALA A 367 14.65 -2.09 6.85
N VAL A 368 13.38 -1.74 7.07
CA VAL A 368 12.96 -1.40 8.43
C VAL A 368 13.03 -2.66 9.31
N ASN A 369 13.15 -2.50 10.63
CA ASN A 369 13.30 -3.65 11.52
C ASN A 369 12.02 -4.49 11.54
N ILE A 370 12.08 -5.71 12.06
CA ILE A 370 10.96 -6.67 12.05
C ILE A 370 9.67 -6.07 12.62
N ALA A 371 9.74 -5.31 13.71
CA ALA A 371 8.55 -4.69 14.30
C ALA A 371 7.90 -3.68 13.35
N MET A 372 8.70 -2.84 12.71
CA MET A 372 8.20 -1.88 11.71
C MET A 372 7.70 -2.58 10.45
N THR A 373 8.37 -3.65 10.01
CA THR A 373 7.92 -4.46 8.87
C THR A 373 6.55 -5.09 9.17
N ALA A 374 6.37 -5.69 10.35
CA ALA A 374 5.07 -6.24 10.77
C ALA A 374 3.99 -5.15 10.89
N SER A 375 4.31 -3.99 11.48
CA SER A 375 3.40 -2.84 11.62
C SER A 375 2.98 -2.23 10.29
N ALA A 376 3.81 -2.37 9.25
CA ALA A 376 3.49 -1.90 7.92
C ALA A 376 2.54 -2.84 7.16
N THR A 377 2.31 -4.06 7.67
CA THR A 377 1.36 -4.99 7.07
C THR A 377 -0.04 -4.81 7.65
N THR A 378 -1.06 -4.97 6.81
CA THR A 378 -2.47 -4.97 7.23
C THR A 378 -2.92 -6.30 7.84
N ILE A 379 -2.03 -7.30 7.89
CA ILE A 379 -2.32 -8.67 8.34
C ILE A 379 -1.65 -9.05 9.67
N HIS A 380 -0.91 -8.14 10.31
CA HIS A 380 -0.24 -8.37 11.61
C HIS A 380 -0.69 -7.36 12.67
N THR A 381 -1.89 -6.80 12.54
CA THR A 381 -2.39 -5.80 13.50
C THR A 381 -2.50 -6.36 14.91
N SER A 382 -2.99 -7.60 15.03
CA SER A 382 -3.09 -8.38 16.27
C SER A 382 -1.72 -8.72 16.83
N LEU A 383 -0.78 -9.13 15.97
CA LEU A 383 0.60 -9.41 16.38
C LEU A 383 1.29 -8.17 16.95
N VAL A 384 1.15 -7.02 16.29
CA VAL A 384 1.76 -5.75 16.72
C VAL A 384 1.13 -5.26 18.03
N ALA A 385 -0.19 -5.42 18.18
CA ALA A 385 -0.88 -5.14 19.43
C ALA A 385 -0.39 -6.07 20.56
N ALA A 386 -0.21 -7.37 20.28
CA ALA A 386 0.31 -8.35 21.24
C ALA A 386 1.75 -8.03 21.68
N LEU A 387 2.65 -7.72 20.73
CA LEU A 387 4.02 -7.29 21.00
C LEU A 387 4.08 -6.02 21.85
N THR A 388 3.16 -5.08 21.61
CA THR A 388 3.05 -3.85 22.40
C THR A 388 2.58 -4.16 23.82
N LYS A 389 1.55 -5.00 23.97
CA LYS A 389 1.01 -5.43 25.27
C LYS A 389 2.06 -6.17 26.11
N ALA A 390 2.85 -7.04 25.48
CA ALA A 390 3.94 -7.80 26.11
C ALA A 390 5.25 -7.00 26.27
N ASN A 391 5.28 -5.73 25.84
CA ASN A 391 6.47 -4.87 25.88
C ASN A 391 7.70 -5.47 25.14
N LEU A 392 7.46 -6.21 24.06
CA LEU A 392 8.48 -6.89 23.26
C LEU A 392 8.89 -6.13 21.99
N VAL A 393 8.25 -5.01 21.66
CA VAL A 393 8.55 -4.21 20.46
C VAL A 393 10.04 -3.87 20.38
N ALA A 394 10.64 -3.41 21.49
CA ALA A 394 12.06 -3.07 21.52
C ALA A 394 12.97 -4.29 21.33
N THR A 395 12.55 -5.47 21.81
CA THR A 395 13.27 -6.75 21.69
C THR A 395 13.39 -7.17 20.22
N VAL A 396 12.27 -7.18 19.49
CA VAL A 396 12.26 -7.55 18.05
C VAL A 396 12.66 -6.40 17.12
N SER A 397 12.88 -5.19 17.65
CA SER A 397 13.42 -4.03 16.94
C SER A 397 14.94 -3.85 17.08
N GLY A 398 15.60 -4.72 17.85
CA GLY A 398 17.02 -4.62 18.17
C GLY A 398 17.95 -4.81 16.98
N THR A 399 19.26 -4.70 17.20
CA THR A 399 20.29 -4.87 16.15
C THR A 399 20.70 -6.32 15.91
N ALA A 400 20.15 -7.27 16.67
CA ALA A 400 20.41 -8.69 16.48
C ALA A 400 19.53 -9.23 15.36
N ASP A 401 20.08 -10.18 14.60
CA ASP A 401 19.35 -10.81 13.51
C ASP A 401 18.39 -11.88 14.05
N TYR A 402 17.16 -11.91 13.52
CA TYR A 402 16.14 -12.88 13.90
C TYR A 402 15.46 -13.54 12.69
N THR A 403 14.85 -14.69 12.93
CA THR A 403 13.88 -15.34 12.05
C THR A 403 12.57 -15.36 12.83
N VAL A 404 11.58 -14.61 12.35
CA VAL A 404 10.30 -14.45 13.05
C VAL A 404 9.20 -15.15 12.27
N PHE A 405 8.56 -16.13 12.88
CA PHE A 405 7.37 -16.77 12.33
C PHE A 405 6.16 -15.94 12.75
N ALA A 406 5.67 -15.06 11.90
CA ALA A 406 4.66 -14.06 12.24
C ALA A 406 3.24 -14.57 11.94
N PRO A 407 2.40 -14.84 12.94
CA PRO A 407 1.03 -15.26 12.71
C PRO A 407 0.18 -14.10 12.19
N SER A 408 -0.61 -14.38 11.15
CA SER A 408 -1.57 -13.42 10.60
C SER A 408 -2.71 -13.09 11.58
N ASP A 409 -3.46 -12.02 11.32
CA ASP A 409 -4.65 -11.64 12.10
C ASP A 409 -5.71 -12.75 12.11
N ALA A 410 -5.88 -13.45 10.98
CA ALA A 410 -6.74 -14.63 10.89
C ALA A 410 -6.25 -15.79 11.80
N ALA A 411 -4.93 -15.94 11.95
CA ALA A 411 -4.35 -16.93 12.85
C ALA A 411 -4.63 -16.60 14.33
N PHE A 412 -4.56 -15.32 14.71
CA PHE A 412 -4.92 -14.84 16.05
C PHE A 412 -6.42 -15.07 16.34
N GLU A 413 -7.28 -14.74 15.37
CA GLU A 413 -8.72 -14.97 15.48
C GLU A 413 -9.03 -16.47 15.64
N ALA A 414 -8.42 -17.31 14.81
CA ALA A 414 -8.60 -18.77 14.88
C ALA A 414 -8.11 -19.37 16.20
N ALA A 415 -7.06 -18.79 16.80
CA ALA A 415 -6.57 -19.16 18.12
C ALA A 415 -7.48 -18.70 19.27
N GLY A 416 -8.44 -17.81 19.00
CA GLY A 416 -9.35 -17.26 20.01
C GLY A 416 -8.65 -16.38 21.05
N ILE A 417 -7.51 -15.78 20.68
CA ILE A 417 -6.72 -14.93 21.58
C ILE A 417 -7.36 -13.54 21.64
N ASN A 418 -7.86 -13.15 22.82
CA ASN A 418 -8.32 -11.80 23.10
C ASN A 418 -7.31 -11.05 23.98
N LEU A 419 -6.69 -10.01 23.44
CA LEU A 419 -5.65 -9.23 24.15
C LEU A 419 -6.17 -8.46 25.36
N ASP A 420 -7.49 -8.27 25.47
CA ASP A 420 -8.13 -7.66 26.63
C ASP A 420 -8.17 -8.59 27.84
N ASP A 421 -8.03 -9.90 27.65
CA ASP A 421 -8.04 -10.89 28.73
C ASP A 421 -6.70 -10.89 29.51
N PHE A 422 -5.63 -10.35 28.92
CA PHE A 422 -4.32 -10.25 29.54
C PHE A 422 -4.21 -8.97 30.36
N THR A 423 -4.58 -9.01 31.64
CA THR A 423 -4.69 -7.82 32.49
C THR A 423 -3.69 -7.79 33.64
N THR A 424 -3.18 -8.97 34.02
CA THR A 424 -2.21 -9.14 35.10
C THR A 424 -0.79 -9.32 34.55
N ASP A 425 0.22 -9.04 35.38
CA ASP A 425 1.63 -9.23 35.00
C ASP A 425 1.94 -10.70 34.66
N GLU A 426 1.28 -11.66 35.33
CA GLU A 426 1.42 -13.09 35.08
C GLU A 426 0.85 -13.48 33.72
N GLU A 427 -0.36 -13.01 33.38
CA GLU A 427 -0.94 -13.24 32.06
C GLU A 427 -0.08 -12.61 30.95
N ILE A 428 0.41 -11.37 31.16
CA ILE A 428 1.28 -10.69 30.19
C ILE A 428 2.61 -11.44 30.03
N ALA A 429 3.15 -12.06 31.09
CA ALA A 429 4.34 -12.91 30.99
C ALA A 429 4.08 -14.17 30.15
N VAL A 430 2.92 -14.81 30.28
CA VAL A 430 2.51 -15.92 29.41
C VAL A 430 2.39 -15.48 27.96
N LEU A 431 1.81 -14.31 27.69
CA LEU A 431 1.75 -13.76 26.33
C LEU A 431 3.16 -13.50 25.77
N ALA A 432 4.07 -12.98 26.59
CA ALA A 432 5.45 -12.75 26.18
C ALA A 432 6.18 -14.05 25.84
N ASP A 433 5.99 -15.10 26.63
CA ASP A 433 6.54 -16.44 26.38
C ASP A 433 6.05 -17.01 25.04
N ILE A 434 4.73 -16.96 24.79
CA ILE A 434 4.13 -17.37 23.51
C ILE A 434 4.75 -16.59 22.34
N LEU A 435 4.88 -15.27 22.45
CA LEU A 435 5.43 -14.43 21.38
C LEU A 435 6.92 -14.72 21.13
N LEU A 436 7.70 -15.00 22.19
CA LEU A 436 9.12 -15.36 22.06
C LEU A 436 9.32 -16.76 21.44
N TYR A 437 8.35 -17.67 21.59
CA TYR A 437 8.37 -18.96 20.90
C TYR A 437 8.32 -18.84 19.35
N HIS A 438 7.86 -17.71 18.84
CA HIS A 438 7.83 -17.41 17.40
C HIS A 438 9.15 -16.84 16.85
N VAL A 439 10.12 -16.58 17.71
CA VAL A 439 11.36 -15.88 17.34
C VAL A 439 12.54 -16.84 17.46
N VAL A 440 13.35 -16.95 16.41
CA VAL A 440 14.58 -17.74 16.39
C VAL A 440 15.77 -16.80 16.14
N ALA A 441 16.89 -17.05 16.80
CA ALA A 441 18.09 -16.24 16.62
C ALA A 441 18.76 -16.50 15.26
N GLY A 442 19.22 -15.43 14.61
CA GLY A 442 19.82 -15.45 13.28
C GLY A 442 18.80 -15.40 12.14
N THR A 443 19.28 -15.17 10.92
CA THR A 443 18.44 -15.13 9.71
C THR A 443 18.50 -16.48 8.99
N THR A 444 17.35 -17.11 8.79
CA THR A 444 17.19 -18.37 8.05
C THR A 444 16.13 -18.21 6.98
N LEU A 445 16.53 -18.27 5.72
CA LEU A 445 15.60 -18.22 4.59
C LEU A 445 14.97 -19.60 4.36
N SER A 446 13.82 -19.64 3.69
CA SER A 446 13.16 -20.90 3.31
C SER A 446 14.06 -21.77 2.44
N THR A 447 14.88 -21.14 1.59
CA THR A 447 15.87 -21.79 0.73
C THR A 447 17.06 -22.38 1.49
N ASP A 448 17.29 -21.95 2.73
CA ASP A 448 18.38 -22.46 3.57
C ASP A 448 17.98 -23.75 4.31
N LEU A 449 16.69 -24.08 4.33
CA LEU A 449 16.15 -25.24 5.01
C LEU A 449 16.25 -26.49 4.14
N ALA A 450 16.75 -27.59 4.72
CA ALA A 450 16.79 -28.89 4.05
C ALA A 450 15.46 -29.64 4.22
N GLU A 451 15.07 -30.40 3.18
CA GLU A 451 13.92 -31.32 3.23
C GLU A 451 14.02 -32.25 4.45
N GLY A 452 12.92 -32.40 5.20
CA GLY A 452 12.86 -33.23 6.40
C GLY A 452 12.47 -32.45 7.65
N MET A 453 12.93 -32.93 8.81
CA MET A 453 12.61 -32.39 10.13
C MET A 453 13.86 -31.80 10.76
N THR A 454 13.78 -30.55 11.20
CA THR A 454 14.86 -29.83 11.88
C THR A 454 14.32 -29.22 13.17
N THR A 455 15.10 -29.25 14.25
CA THR A 455 14.76 -28.59 15.51
C THR A 455 15.72 -27.42 15.75
N VAL A 456 15.19 -26.27 16.14
CA VAL A 456 15.93 -25.05 16.50
C VAL A 456 15.48 -24.56 17.88
N ASN A 457 16.28 -23.71 18.53
CA ASN A 457 15.88 -23.10 19.81
C ASN A 457 15.17 -21.77 19.54
N ALA A 458 13.96 -21.61 20.07
CA ALA A 458 13.24 -20.34 20.06
C ALA A 458 13.78 -19.39 21.15
N ALA A 459 13.39 -18.11 21.08
CA ALA A 459 13.88 -17.07 21.98
C ALA A 459 13.37 -17.21 23.41
N ASN A 460 12.31 -17.99 23.63
CA ASN A 460 11.84 -18.36 24.97
C ASN A 460 12.63 -19.52 25.60
N GLY A 461 13.49 -20.20 24.83
CA GLY A 461 14.31 -21.34 25.29
C GLY A 461 13.81 -22.70 24.83
N ASP A 462 12.57 -22.80 24.35
CA ASP A 462 11.99 -24.07 23.90
C ASP A 462 12.53 -24.54 22.54
N GLU A 463 12.45 -25.85 22.32
CA GLU A 463 12.71 -26.46 21.01
C GLU A 463 11.54 -26.22 20.05
N LEU A 464 11.80 -25.50 18.97
CA LEU A 464 10.88 -25.27 17.87
C LEU A 464 11.17 -26.21 16.71
N LEU A 465 10.14 -26.96 16.30
CA LEU A 465 10.22 -27.89 15.18
C LEU A 465 9.93 -27.17 13.85
N ILE A 466 10.75 -27.44 12.84
CA ILE A 466 10.56 -27.00 11.45
C ILE A 466 10.52 -28.24 10.55
N HIS A 467 9.45 -28.36 9.78
CA HIS A 467 9.27 -29.44 8.81
C HIS A 467 9.22 -28.87 7.39
N VAL A 468 10.09 -29.36 6.52
CA VAL A 468 10.05 -29.06 5.09
C VAL A 468 9.64 -30.31 4.33
N GLU A 469 8.49 -30.25 3.66
CA GLU A 469 7.98 -31.34 2.83
C GLU A 469 7.42 -30.80 1.52
N ASN A 470 7.87 -31.35 0.38
CA ASN A 470 7.41 -30.99 -0.96
C ASN A 470 7.53 -29.48 -1.29
N GLY A 471 8.54 -28.80 -0.71
CA GLY A 471 8.75 -27.36 -0.89
C GLY A 471 7.88 -26.46 0.00
N SER A 472 7.03 -27.02 0.85
CA SER A 472 6.30 -26.27 1.88
C SER A 472 7.07 -26.28 3.21
N VAL A 473 7.09 -25.15 3.91
CA VAL A 473 7.66 -25.02 5.26
C VAL A 473 6.53 -25.01 6.27
N MET A 474 6.60 -25.89 7.28
CA MET A 474 5.67 -25.98 8.40
C MET A 474 6.45 -25.84 9.72
N VAL A 475 5.83 -25.22 10.72
CA VAL A 475 6.53 -24.80 11.95
C VAL A 475 5.71 -25.14 13.19
N GLY A 476 6.40 -25.52 14.26
CA GLY A 476 5.81 -25.87 15.55
C GLY A 476 5.18 -27.26 15.60
N SER A 477 4.65 -27.60 16.77
CA SER A 477 4.00 -28.89 17.05
C SER A 477 2.65 -29.05 16.33
N SER A 478 1.99 -27.93 16.02
CA SER A 478 0.75 -27.86 15.24
C SER A 478 0.98 -27.89 13.72
N MET A 479 2.23 -27.85 13.26
CA MET A 479 2.58 -27.75 11.84
C MET A 479 1.89 -26.55 11.16
N ALA A 480 2.04 -25.37 11.76
CA ALA A 480 1.59 -24.11 11.17
C ALA A 480 2.25 -23.94 9.79
N ASN A 481 1.46 -23.71 8.74
CA ASN A 481 2.03 -23.54 7.41
C ASN A 481 2.60 -22.14 7.28
N VAL A 482 3.80 -22.03 6.70
CA VAL A 482 4.32 -20.76 6.22
C VAL A 482 3.56 -20.39 4.95
N THR A 483 2.66 -19.42 5.05
CA THR A 483 1.84 -18.91 3.94
C THR A 483 2.62 -17.93 3.08
N LEU A 484 3.60 -17.24 3.66
CA LEU A 484 4.55 -16.42 2.93
C LEU A 484 5.92 -16.42 3.59
N ALA A 485 6.92 -16.88 2.85
CA ALA A 485 8.29 -16.96 3.32
C ALA A 485 9.14 -15.76 2.92
N ASP A 486 10.28 -15.62 3.59
CA ASP A 486 11.42 -14.80 3.16
C ASP A 486 11.17 -13.29 3.07
N VAL A 487 10.38 -12.76 3.98
CA VAL A 487 10.15 -11.32 4.07
C VAL A 487 11.37 -10.64 4.71
N PRO A 488 12.11 -9.78 3.99
CA PRO A 488 13.33 -9.18 4.54
C PRO A 488 13.04 -8.04 5.54
N ALA A 489 13.83 -7.98 6.61
CA ALA A 489 13.88 -6.88 7.58
C ALA A 489 15.35 -6.49 7.88
N SER A 490 15.63 -5.31 8.44
CA SER A 490 17.05 -4.90 8.69
C SER A 490 17.77 -5.78 9.68
N ASN A 491 16.99 -6.39 10.58
CA ASN A 491 17.47 -7.20 11.67
C ASN A 491 16.89 -8.62 11.56
N GLY A 492 16.68 -9.12 10.34
CA GLY A 492 16.27 -10.50 10.13
C GLY A 492 15.34 -10.78 8.96
N VAL A 493 14.52 -11.81 9.13
CA VAL A 493 13.51 -12.27 8.16
C VAL A 493 12.21 -12.60 8.88
N ILE A 494 11.07 -12.36 8.21
CA ILE A 494 9.74 -12.76 8.65
C ILE A 494 9.23 -13.89 7.74
N HIS A 495 8.62 -14.89 8.34
CA HIS A 495 7.86 -15.94 7.67
C HIS A 495 6.43 -15.87 8.20
N VAL A 496 5.47 -15.54 7.35
CA VAL A 496 4.05 -15.45 7.74
C VAL A 496 3.49 -16.85 7.92
N ILE A 497 2.78 -17.09 9.01
CA ILE A 497 2.18 -18.39 9.33
C ILE A 497 0.66 -18.30 9.52
N ASP A 498 -0.02 -19.41 9.23
CA ASP A 498 -1.48 -19.53 9.31
C ASP A 498 -2.03 -19.84 10.71
N GLN A 499 -1.16 -20.08 11.70
CA GLN A 499 -1.54 -20.45 13.06
C GLN A 499 -0.62 -19.80 14.07
N VAL A 500 -1.15 -19.43 15.25
CA VAL A 500 -0.32 -19.03 16.39
C VAL A 500 0.40 -20.26 16.93
N LEU A 501 1.72 -20.19 17.05
CA LEU A 501 2.53 -21.22 17.67
C LEU A 501 2.34 -21.18 19.18
N THR A 502 1.92 -22.29 19.77
CA THR A 502 1.91 -22.46 21.22
C THR A 502 3.18 -23.19 21.65
N PRO A 503 3.95 -22.65 22.60
CA PRO A 503 5.04 -23.41 23.20
C PRO A 503 4.48 -24.71 23.78
N PRO A 504 5.31 -25.77 23.90
CA PRO A 504 4.93 -26.95 24.66
C PRO A 504 4.40 -26.48 26.01
N ALA A 505 3.33 -27.11 26.52
CA ALA A 505 2.81 -26.75 27.83
C ALA A 505 3.97 -26.74 28.83
N SER A 506 4.35 -25.56 29.32
CA SER A 506 5.31 -25.44 30.40
C SER A 506 4.73 -26.29 31.50
N VAL A 507 5.43 -27.37 31.86
CA VAL A 507 4.99 -28.19 32.97
C VAL A 507 5.13 -27.27 34.16
N ASP A 508 4.01 -26.68 34.62
CA ASP A 508 4.01 -25.90 35.85
C ASP A 508 4.63 -26.83 36.89
N PRO A 509 5.85 -26.55 37.35
CA PRO A 509 6.53 -27.49 38.22
C PRO A 509 5.86 -27.52 39.60
N PHE A 510 4.88 -26.63 39.82
CA PHE A 510 4.01 -26.55 40.97
C PHE A 510 2.58 -27.01 40.67
N GLU A 511 2.32 -27.79 39.61
CA GLU A 511 0.97 -28.29 39.32
C GLU A 511 0.33 -28.93 40.58
N GLY A 512 -0.78 -28.34 41.05
CA GLY A 512 -1.47 -28.75 42.28
C GLY A 512 -0.98 -28.09 43.58
N VAL A 513 -0.06 -27.14 43.50
CA VAL A 513 0.46 -26.32 44.60
C VAL A 513 0.09 -24.85 44.34
N THR A 514 -0.52 -24.19 45.32
CA THR A 514 -0.81 -22.75 45.24
C THR A 514 0.34 -21.97 45.85
N CYS A 515 1.10 -21.24 45.04
CA CYS A 515 2.18 -20.38 45.49
C CYS A 515 1.64 -19.01 45.93
N ASP A 516 1.79 -18.66 47.20
CA ASP A 516 1.42 -17.32 47.70
C ASP A 516 2.50 -16.28 47.39
N VAL A 517 3.76 -16.72 47.36
CA VAL A 517 4.92 -15.88 47.00
C VAL A 517 5.94 -16.72 46.23
N THR A 518 6.45 -16.19 45.13
CA THR A 518 7.53 -16.80 44.35
C THR A 518 8.86 -16.08 44.57
N VAL A 519 9.94 -16.83 44.76
CA VAL A 519 11.30 -16.34 44.94
C VAL A 519 12.19 -16.89 43.83
N GLY A 520 12.79 -15.99 43.05
CA GLY A 520 13.76 -16.33 42.01
C GLY A 520 15.18 -15.90 42.35
N ILE A 521 16.03 -15.89 41.33
CA ILE A 521 17.39 -15.36 41.40
C ILE A 521 17.40 -13.92 40.90
N GLY A 522 18.02 -13.03 41.66
CA GLY A 522 18.16 -11.62 41.28
C GLY A 522 19.13 -11.47 40.11
N SER A 523 19.00 -10.39 39.35
CA SER A 523 19.71 -10.14 38.07
C SER A 523 21.24 -10.23 38.08
N THR A 524 21.88 -10.27 39.26
CA THR A 524 23.33 -10.44 39.40
C THR A 524 23.76 -11.91 39.50
N GLY A 525 22.81 -12.84 39.65
CA GLY A 525 23.06 -14.24 40.00
C GLY A 525 23.36 -14.47 41.49
N TYR A 526 23.63 -13.43 42.29
CA TYR A 526 24.16 -13.59 43.66
C TYR A 526 23.19 -13.16 44.78
N ALA A 527 21.90 -13.05 44.47
CA ALA A 527 20.88 -12.70 45.45
C ALA A 527 19.59 -13.45 45.17
N PHE A 528 18.80 -13.76 46.19
CA PHE A 528 17.41 -14.12 46.01
C PHE A 528 16.57 -12.88 45.72
N SER A 529 15.54 -13.02 44.91
CA SER A 529 14.63 -11.93 44.56
C SER A 529 13.19 -12.40 44.66
N PRO A 530 12.39 -11.87 45.61
CA PRO A 530 12.80 -11.01 46.72
C PRO A 530 13.71 -11.71 47.75
N ALA A 531 14.60 -10.95 48.40
CA ALA A 531 15.49 -11.48 49.45
C ALA A 531 14.82 -11.58 50.83
N VAL A 532 13.81 -10.76 51.09
CA VAL A 532 13.03 -10.78 52.34
C VAL A 532 11.56 -10.75 51.98
N ILE A 533 10.77 -11.66 52.54
CA ILE A 533 9.32 -11.75 52.31
C ILE A 533 8.56 -11.86 53.62
N ASN A 534 7.37 -11.28 53.64
CA ASN A 534 6.42 -11.41 54.75
C ASN A 534 5.20 -12.17 54.24
N ILE A 535 4.84 -13.26 54.92
CA ILE A 535 3.70 -14.12 54.58
C ILE A 535 2.85 -14.39 55.81
N ASN A 536 1.59 -14.74 55.62
CA ASN A 536 0.71 -15.20 56.69
C ASN A 536 0.95 -16.69 56.98
N VAL A 537 0.66 -17.11 58.21
CA VAL A 537 0.66 -18.54 58.58
C VAL A 537 -0.28 -19.32 57.66
N GLY A 538 0.20 -20.43 57.10
CA GLY A 538 -0.50 -21.29 56.16
C GLY A 538 -0.20 -21.00 54.68
N GLN A 539 0.59 -19.97 54.38
CA GLN A 539 0.98 -19.64 53.01
C GLN A 539 2.17 -20.46 52.51
N THR A 540 2.22 -20.67 51.20
CA THR A 540 3.25 -21.44 50.50
C THR A 540 4.20 -20.51 49.76
N VAL A 541 5.50 -20.72 49.95
CA VAL A 541 6.54 -20.04 49.18
C VAL A 541 7.12 -21.01 48.17
N CYS A 542 7.24 -20.55 46.93
CA CYS A 542 7.78 -21.30 45.81
C CYS A 542 9.08 -20.65 45.35
N TRP A 543 10.15 -21.43 45.30
CA TRP A 543 11.42 -21.04 44.74
C TRP A 543 11.53 -21.62 43.34
N SER A 544 11.71 -20.74 42.35
CA SER A 544 11.75 -21.14 40.95
C SER A 544 12.78 -20.35 40.17
N TRP A 545 13.59 -21.06 39.41
CA TRP A 545 14.49 -20.52 38.38
C TRP A 545 14.81 -21.61 37.36
N GLU A 546 15.09 -21.20 36.13
CA GLU A 546 15.39 -22.09 35.02
C GLU A 546 16.64 -21.61 34.30
N ASP A 547 17.52 -22.54 33.94
CA ASP A 547 18.74 -22.33 33.15
C ASP A 547 19.65 -21.19 33.64
N GLU A 548 19.76 -21.05 34.96
CA GLU A 548 20.67 -20.08 35.56
C GLU A 548 22.13 -20.33 35.14
N SER A 549 22.87 -19.23 34.96
CA SER A 549 24.28 -19.28 34.53
C SER A 549 25.19 -20.05 35.50
N MET A 550 24.72 -20.27 36.73
CA MET A 550 25.39 -21.05 37.76
C MET A 550 24.39 -21.78 38.66
N PRO A 551 24.79 -22.88 39.34
CA PRO A 551 23.86 -23.64 40.18
C PRO A 551 23.47 -22.92 41.47
N HIS A 552 22.18 -22.96 41.83
CA HIS A 552 21.63 -22.41 43.07
C HIS A 552 20.87 -23.47 43.87
N ASN A 553 20.65 -23.23 45.17
CA ASN A 553 19.73 -23.99 46.02
C ASN A 553 19.20 -23.14 47.18
N VAL A 554 18.16 -23.65 47.84
CA VAL A 554 17.62 -23.14 49.10
C VAL A 554 18.05 -24.09 50.20
N LYS A 555 18.71 -23.59 51.25
CA LYS A 555 19.09 -24.41 52.40
C LYS A 555 18.92 -23.62 53.69
N GLU A 556 18.15 -24.17 54.62
CA GLU A 556 17.85 -23.55 55.91
C GLU A 556 19.13 -23.33 56.74
N ILE A 557 19.22 -22.16 57.37
CA ILE A 557 20.33 -21.75 58.24
C ILE A 557 19.81 -21.35 59.62
N THR A 558 20.67 -21.46 60.64
CA THR A 558 20.28 -21.32 62.05
C THR A 558 19.89 -19.90 62.50
N GLY A 559 19.87 -18.92 61.60
CA GLY A 559 19.57 -17.52 61.91
C GLY A 559 20.01 -16.56 60.81
N SER A 560 19.70 -15.27 60.98
CA SER A 560 20.01 -14.22 60.00
C SER A 560 21.48 -14.24 59.58
N LYS A 561 21.73 -14.50 58.29
CA LYS A 561 23.06 -14.58 57.67
C LYS A 561 24.04 -15.56 58.35
N SER A 562 23.53 -16.59 59.03
CA SER A 562 24.33 -17.69 59.57
C SER A 562 24.98 -18.50 58.43
N THR A 563 26.22 -18.93 58.62
CA THR A 563 26.90 -19.87 57.72
C THR A 563 26.76 -21.32 58.19
N THR A 564 25.92 -21.58 59.19
CA THR A 564 25.64 -22.91 59.73
C THR A 564 24.26 -23.36 59.24
N PHE A 565 24.23 -24.46 58.51
CA PHE A 565 23.00 -25.08 58.04
C PHE A 565 22.32 -25.86 59.17
N VAL A 566 20.99 -25.82 59.18
CA VAL A 566 20.19 -26.62 60.12
C VAL A 566 20.27 -28.10 59.71
N GLU A 567 20.59 -28.97 60.66
CA GLU A 567 20.64 -30.41 60.41
C GLU A 567 19.23 -30.94 60.12
N ASN A 568 19.03 -31.56 58.95
CA ASN A 568 17.71 -31.95 58.43
C ASN A 568 16.72 -30.79 58.23
N GLY A 569 17.24 -29.57 58.06
CA GLY A 569 16.42 -28.40 57.74
C GLY A 569 15.81 -28.45 56.34
N ILE A 570 14.94 -27.49 56.06
CA ILE A 570 14.26 -27.33 54.77
C ILE A 570 15.30 -27.04 53.69
N THR A 571 15.24 -27.79 52.58
CA THR A 571 16.18 -27.66 51.47
C THR A 571 15.57 -28.02 50.14
N SER A 572 15.97 -27.31 49.08
CA SER A 572 15.65 -27.68 47.69
C SER A 572 16.53 -28.81 47.14
N GLY A 573 17.51 -29.30 47.93
CA GLY A 573 18.42 -30.38 47.54
C GLY A 573 19.80 -29.89 47.07
N GLU A 574 20.42 -30.65 46.15
CA GLU A 574 21.68 -30.26 45.52
C GLU A 574 21.52 -29.00 44.68
N ALA A 575 22.58 -28.21 44.55
CA ALA A 575 22.53 -26.99 43.74
C ALA A 575 22.38 -27.32 42.25
N ALA A 576 21.41 -26.68 41.59
CA ALA A 576 21.07 -26.88 40.19
C ALA A 576 20.80 -25.54 39.49
N THR A 577 21.00 -25.52 38.17
CA THR A 577 20.69 -24.37 37.31
C THR A 577 19.20 -24.21 37.06
N THR A 578 18.42 -25.26 37.33
CA THR A 578 16.96 -25.27 37.25
C THR A 578 16.41 -25.88 38.53
N VAL A 579 15.56 -25.16 39.25
CA VAL A 579 14.93 -25.61 40.50
C VAL A 579 13.49 -25.17 40.52
N ALA A 580 12.63 -26.08 40.97
CA ALA A 580 11.29 -25.77 41.43
C ALA A 580 11.09 -26.45 42.78
N PHE A 581 10.94 -25.64 43.83
CA PHE A 581 10.83 -26.11 45.20
C PHE A 581 9.78 -25.30 45.94
N SER A 582 8.87 -25.94 46.66
CA SER A 582 7.84 -25.25 47.44
C SER A 582 7.80 -25.71 48.88
N HIS A 583 7.41 -24.79 49.77
CA HIS A 583 7.18 -25.10 51.17
C HIS A 583 6.03 -24.28 51.75
N THR A 584 5.08 -24.95 52.41
CA THR A 584 3.99 -24.32 53.14
C THR A 584 4.38 -24.09 54.58
N PHE A 585 4.39 -22.83 55.01
CA PHE A 585 4.77 -22.46 56.37
C PHE A 585 3.55 -22.49 57.29
N THR A 586 3.51 -23.46 58.20
CA THR A 586 2.36 -23.67 59.10
C THR A 586 2.56 -23.12 60.52
N GLU A 587 3.74 -22.60 60.84
CA GLU A 587 4.07 -22.04 62.15
C GLU A 587 4.51 -20.58 62.04
N ASP A 588 4.09 -19.76 63.00
CA ASP A 588 4.51 -18.36 63.13
C ASP A 588 5.97 -18.31 63.57
N SER A 589 6.85 -17.94 62.66
CA SER A 589 8.30 -17.99 62.85
C SER A 589 9.03 -17.22 61.75
N THR A 590 10.30 -16.91 61.99
CA THR A 590 11.18 -16.39 60.94
C THR A 590 12.07 -17.51 60.40
N PHE A 591 11.96 -17.79 59.11
CA PHE A 591 12.76 -18.78 58.39
C PHE A 591 13.91 -18.09 57.65
N TYR A 592 15.13 -18.54 57.91
CA TYR A 592 16.34 -18.04 57.26
C TYR A 592 16.94 -19.11 56.37
N TYR A 593 17.36 -18.73 55.17
CA TYR A 593 17.98 -19.64 54.21
C TYR A 593 19.13 -19.00 53.46
N ALA A 594 19.98 -19.84 52.86
CA ALA A 594 21.08 -19.41 52.02
C ALA A 594 21.23 -20.30 50.79
N CYS A 595 21.91 -19.77 49.77
CA CYS A 595 22.40 -20.58 48.67
C CYS A 595 23.78 -21.13 49.03
N GLU A 596 23.88 -22.46 49.23
CA GLU A 596 25.10 -23.14 49.67
C GLU A 596 26.35 -22.80 48.85
N PRO A 597 26.35 -22.85 47.51
CA PRO A 597 27.52 -22.49 46.72
C PRO A 597 27.90 -20.99 46.82
N HIS A 598 26.96 -20.13 47.25
CA HIS A 598 27.11 -18.67 47.23
C HIS A 598 27.02 -18.02 48.62
N VAL A 599 27.09 -18.80 49.71
CA VAL A 599 27.14 -18.27 51.09
C VAL A 599 28.29 -17.27 51.27
N ALA A 600 29.46 -17.58 50.71
CA ALA A 600 30.63 -16.70 50.77
C ALA A 600 30.46 -15.37 50.02
N LEU A 601 29.49 -15.31 49.09
CA LEU A 601 29.12 -14.12 48.33
C LEU A 601 27.89 -13.41 48.90
N ASN A 602 27.48 -13.78 50.11
CA ASN A 602 26.39 -13.15 50.86
C ASN A 602 24.99 -13.32 50.23
N MET A 603 24.76 -14.47 49.59
CA MET A 603 23.44 -14.85 49.05
C MET A 603 22.57 -15.51 50.12
N PHE A 604 21.74 -14.70 50.78
CA PHE A 604 20.85 -15.07 51.88
C PHE A 604 19.41 -14.63 51.60
N GLY A 605 18.46 -15.36 52.17
CA GLY A 605 17.05 -14.99 52.16
C GLY A 605 16.39 -15.15 53.53
N GLU A 606 15.28 -14.45 53.71
CA GLU A 606 14.52 -14.37 54.96
C GLU A 606 13.01 -14.39 54.67
N ILE A 607 12.28 -15.18 55.45
CA ILE A 607 10.82 -15.29 55.40
C ILE A 607 10.31 -15.02 56.80
N VAL A 608 9.53 -13.96 56.96
CA VAL A 608 8.80 -13.68 58.19
C VAL A 608 7.38 -14.22 58.00
N VAL A 609 7.03 -15.25 58.76
CA VAL A 609 5.69 -15.87 58.76
C VAL A 609 4.92 -15.29 59.93
N GLY A 610 3.74 -14.71 59.70
CA GLY A 610 2.96 -14.09 60.77
C GLY A 610 3.63 -12.83 61.33
N ASP A 611 3.85 -12.78 62.65
CA ASP A 611 4.65 -11.73 63.30
C ASP A 611 6.13 -12.08 63.46
N GLY A 612 6.52 -13.29 63.02
CA GLY A 612 7.89 -13.78 63.05
C GLY A 612 8.22 -14.60 64.31
N GLY A 613 7.21 -14.94 65.12
CA GLY A 613 7.34 -15.73 66.34
C GLY A 613 7.84 -14.93 67.54
N GLU A 614 7.53 -13.62 67.61
CA GLU A 614 7.81 -12.85 68.83
C GLU A 614 6.85 -13.26 69.94
N ASP A 615 7.34 -14.04 70.91
CA ASP A 615 6.59 -14.46 72.10
C ASP A 615 5.83 -13.26 72.73
N GLU A 616 4.48 -13.36 72.83
CA GLU A 616 3.67 -12.56 73.76
C GLU A 616 3.98 -12.95 75.23
N SER A 617 5.25 -12.82 75.65
CA SER A 617 5.67 -12.96 77.04
C SER A 617 6.70 -11.92 77.44
N SER A 618 6.27 -10.65 77.46
CA SER A 618 6.91 -9.66 78.32
C SER A 618 5.90 -8.85 79.12
N THR A 619 5.09 -9.55 79.92
CA THR A 619 4.55 -8.97 81.14
C THR A 619 5.02 -9.73 82.36
N ASP A 620 5.72 -8.97 83.20
CA ASP A 620 5.86 -9.09 84.65
C ASP A 620 7.07 -9.89 85.19
N MET A 621 8.07 -9.17 85.71
CA MET A 621 8.46 -9.18 87.13
C MET A 621 9.63 -8.22 87.43
N SER A 622 9.26 -7.10 88.06
CA SER A 622 9.82 -6.44 89.27
C SER A 622 11.33 -6.15 89.47
N ASP A 623 11.57 -4.88 89.87
CA ASP A 623 12.57 -4.30 90.81
C ASP A 623 13.61 -3.37 90.15
N ASP A 624 13.97 -2.17 90.63
CA ASP A 624 13.51 -1.23 91.68
C ASP A 624 14.28 0.11 91.42
N ASP A 625 13.81 1.19 92.04
CA ASP A 625 14.41 2.51 92.31
C ASP A 625 14.30 3.71 91.32
N SER A 626 13.42 4.65 91.73
CA SER A 626 13.50 6.14 91.73
C SER A 626 13.60 6.88 90.37
N GLU A 627 12.89 7.97 90.05
CA GLU A 627 12.25 9.02 90.86
C GLU A 627 11.32 9.86 89.94
N ASP A 628 10.22 10.35 90.53
CA ASP A 628 9.37 11.49 90.17
C ASP A 628 8.44 11.53 88.92
N THR A 629 7.18 11.85 89.25
CA THR A 629 5.92 11.98 88.49
C THR A 629 5.61 13.47 88.19
N PRO A 630 4.46 13.90 87.60
CA PRO A 630 3.46 13.21 86.74
C PRO A 630 2.89 14.05 85.56
N GLY A 631 2.15 13.36 84.67
CA GLY A 631 0.84 13.82 84.17
C GLY A 631 0.82 14.31 82.72
N PHE A 632 -0.14 13.97 81.85
CA PHE A 632 -1.45 13.33 82.03
C PHE A 632 -1.88 12.77 80.66
N LEU A 633 -2.28 11.49 80.62
CA LEU A 633 -3.02 10.88 79.51
C LEU A 633 -4.44 11.45 79.46
N ILE A 634 -4.97 11.71 78.26
CA ILE A 634 -6.39 11.46 77.98
C ILE A 634 -6.52 10.79 76.61
N THR A 635 -6.96 9.53 76.71
CA THR A 635 -7.56 8.62 75.74
C THR A 635 -8.85 9.15 75.13
N THR A 636 -9.14 8.80 73.87
CA THR A 636 -10.40 8.18 73.34
C THR A 636 -10.40 8.30 71.80
N VAL A 637 -10.35 7.23 71.00
CA VAL A 637 -11.34 6.15 70.75
C VAL A 637 -12.51 6.59 69.85
N ILE A 638 -12.40 6.15 68.59
CA ILE A 638 -13.43 5.56 67.70
C ILE A 638 -14.58 6.47 67.19
N VAL A 639 -14.80 6.46 65.86
CA VAL A 639 -15.99 5.93 65.17
C VAL A 639 -16.11 6.52 63.76
N SER A 640 -15.99 5.60 62.81
CA SER A 640 -16.46 5.55 61.44
C SER A 640 -17.93 5.95 61.24
N MET A 641 -18.24 6.66 60.15
CA MET A 641 -19.12 6.16 59.07
C MET A 641 -19.53 7.26 58.08
N ILE A 642 -19.26 6.98 56.80
CA ILE A 642 -20.19 6.94 55.65
C ILE A 642 -21.18 8.10 55.46
N GLY A 643 -21.21 8.66 54.25
CA GLY A 643 -22.49 9.01 53.61
C GLY A 643 -22.45 10.18 52.65
N ALA A 644 -22.55 9.85 51.37
CA ALA A 644 -22.67 10.74 50.22
C ALA A 644 -23.85 11.74 50.27
N LEU A 645 -23.75 12.78 49.43
CA LEU A 645 -24.74 13.35 48.49
C LEU A 645 -24.58 14.89 48.41
N VAL A 646 -24.10 15.45 47.29
CA VAL A 646 -24.80 15.75 46.01
C VAL A 646 -25.28 17.22 45.93
N LEU A 647 -24.79 17.88 44.87
CA LEU A 647 -25.36 18.95 44.04
C LEU A 647 -25.30 20.44 44.45
N ILE A 648 -24.92 21.22 43.40
CA ILE A 648 -25.50 22.52 42.97
C ILE A 648 -24.96 23.76 43.73
N GLU A 649 -24.50 24.87 43.13
CA GLU A 649 -24.68 25.43 41.79
C GLU A 649 -23.65 26.56 41.50
N ARG A 650 -23.33 26.70 40.20
CA ARG A 650 -23.17 27.94 39.40
C ARG A 650 -22.25 29.10 39.84
N ARG A 651 -21.19 29.24 39.03
CA ARG A 651 -21.06 30.19 37.89
C ARG A 651 -21.27 31.69 38.17
N SER A 652 -20.17 32.45 38.13
CA SER A 652 -20.07 33.81 37.54
C SER A 652 -18.59 34.24 37.49
N LYS A 653 -17.90 34.16 36.34
CA LYS A 653 -17.77 35.15 35.23
C LYS A 653 -16.76 36.30 35.48
N GLY A 654 -15.87 36.48 34.49
CA GLY A 654 -14.96 37.62 34.25
C GLY A 654 -13.50 37.22 34.46
N GLU A 655 -12.59 37.17 33.48
CA GLU A 655 -12.52 37.75 32.11
C GLU A 655 -11.90 36.75 31.12
#